data_AF-A0A843I6Z2-F1
#
_entry.id   AF-A0A843I6Z2-F1
#
_cell.length_a   1.000
_cell.length_b   1.000
_cell.length_c   1.000
_cell.angle_alpha   90.00
_cell.angle_beta   90.00
_cell.angle_gamma   90.00
#
_symmetry.space_group_name_H-M   'P 1'
#
loop_
_entity.id
_entity.type
_entity.pdbx_description
1 polymer ?
#
loop_
_entity_poly.entity_id
_entity_poly.type
_entity_poly.pdbx_seq_one_letter_code
_entity_poly.pdbx_strand_id
1 'polypeptide(L)'
;MLRKKIVSIIILGLVCSPLLSVGVFGYNTVNQNLKETVPTTQQQDITNHQLNSDPSISITTPEAGYLYLFKLQPIKMTLASLFGFKYAVVVGRSINLDTEYTDIHHVKFVAHHMLTGWETIRWDYQRTDGMGGDMSLTSGLYTITAIAYNETDFELASDSIKILYLKIGREDFGVWVNTRYDGGEIISTPLQLGMTDFASMLNTGETKQFKISMQNKDDTNIDLRFIRTKIMNNTEKVVETKCDIITTCDTSKQYEVSVEIRFPFAMLEGGQPLEDNNPYFATKIGYQSQTGQGAANHINTTVYIGRENISDPRVFRLSIKPENIETGSKLTFFTSYLTVDDTGNEIFQRTYSIAFEPATELTITSIPREAKISYEFGRSAGVQTKISLRAEGGILDDIIQSLLLDPLPSYMTFDLTILGSREFLYESDRSYNISYSIDSIQNGNLVTFNVIDLPQRIAATWGLSLGTLGDLAASSFAELDMSQDVQRLSLSFFGNDHPFISLENFPKKLRFESGVDLRDGTGNITFIRGQDETRTLNISLQHKDITVTKSFELKNNFVQMNWKIDLINNTGFFNITRDSESIMTLSTIIEYNNWTFTKAIELKNNHLQLSWDINREQRMGRVILARDTGSGNPTLSFSLAHDGWILDDTLEFQNNYLELYWQLPTQTNSHVELGLLTSGGQLFHNTISVIDEGTELFHIGFGLQTDDHYIISWDYLNGQISNFQWSGRLLRLTDVDIGVNLDGELFSISADIDVGESGSIELQFNKAVTVNFVNTASDTFKINGNVCINASKRLQLSWVLGETGFFTVYTYGQPLGDQFSLEVGYDPQHTGNYQYGFRLLGEHFIEITRTIQWYSVNGTLARIWILGDEPIPGDWTLEVLWNSQWYTVPWG
;
A
#
# COMPACT_ATOMS: atom_id res chain seq x y z
N MET A 1 -34.64 32.41 64.01
CA MET A 1 -35.23 31.24 64.70
C MET A 1 -34.30 30.04 64.45
N LEU A 2 -33.88 29.20 65.40
CA LEU A 2 -34.54 28.36 66.43
C LEU A 2 -34.56 26.87 65.97
N ARG A 3 -34.09 25.97 66.84
CA ARG A 3 -33.64 24.59 66.56
C ARG A 3 -34.75 23.57 66.20
N LYS A 4 -34.40 22.57 65.36
CA LYS A 4 -34.57 21.08 65.47
C LYS A 4 -34.34 20.46 64.06
N LYS A 5 -33.59 19.38 63.75
CA LYS A 5 -33.14 18.11 64.39
C LYS A 5 -34.18 16.95 64.32
N ILE A 6 -33.73 15.74 63.87
CA ILE A 6 -34.37 14.38 63.92
C ILE A 6 -35.42 14.08 62.80
N VAL A 7 -35.50 12.93 62.08
CA VAL A 7 -34.66 11.69 61.85
C VAL A 7 -35.21 10.81 60.67
N SER A 8 -34.43 9.83 60.15
CA SER A 8 -34.77 8.76 59.13
C SER A 8 -35.00 9.26 57.67
N ILE A 9 -35.02 8.49 56.56
CA ILE A 9 -35.16 7.04 56.17
C ILE A 9 -34.17 6.81 54.96
N ILE A 10 -33.35 5.75 54.77
CA ILE A 10 -33.57 4.36 54.26
C ILE A 10 -34.05 4.29 52.76
N ILE A 11 -33.54 3.48 51.81
CA ILE A 11 -32.39 2.53 51.75
C ILE A 11 -31.92 2.22 50.26
N LEU A 12 -31.39 1.01 49.95
CA LEU A 12 -30.76 0.49 48.70
C LEU A 12 -31.54 0.53 47.34
N GLY A 13 -30.79 0.49 46.22
CA GLY A 13 -31.14 -0.05 44.88
C GLY A 13 -30.18 0.47 43.79
N LEU A 14 -29.47 -0.28 42.90
CA LEU A 14 -29.74 -1.50 42.09
C LEU A 14 -30.87 -1.29 41.04
N VAL A 15 -30.80 -1.69 39.76
CA VAL A 15 -29.80 -2.49 38.99
C VAL A 15 -30.01 -2.31 37.45
N CYS A 16 -29.06 -2.72 36.59
CA CYS A 16 -29.27 -3.39 35.27
C CYS A 16 -27.89 -3.93 34.78
N SER A 17 -27.59 -5.24 34.61
CA SER A 17 -28.28 -6.41 33.99
C SER A 17 -28.02 -6.52 32.46
N PRO A 18 -27.90 -7.73 31.87
CA PRO A 18 -28.96 -8.74 31.88
C PRO A 18 -28.57 -10.23 32.07
N LEU A 19 -29.59 -11.02 32.42
CA LEU A 19 -29.90 -12.41 32.01
C LEU A 19 -28.80 -13.49 31.85
N LEU A 20 -28.89 -14.51 32.70
CA LEU A 20 -29.06 -15.91 32.23
C LEU A 20 -29.97 -16.70 33.21
N SER A 21 -30.54 -17.82 32.77
CA SER A 21 -31.75 -18.42 33.36
C SER A 21 -31.51 -19.48 34.44
N VAL A 22 -32.40 -19.52 35.44
CA VAL A 22 -32.50 -20.63 36.42
C VAL A 22 -33.39 -21.76 35.89
N GLY A 23 -32.87 -22.98 35.87
CA GLY A 23 -33.66 -24.22 35.83
C GLY A 23 -33.76 -24.81 37.24
N VAL A 24 -34.93 -25.37 37.61
CA VAL A 24 -35.22 -25.85 38.98
C VAL A 24 -35.38 -27.37 39.01
N PHE A 25 -35.02 -27.97 40.16
CA PHE A 25 -35.46 -29.25 40.77
C PHE A 25 -34.33 -30.25 41.08
N GLY A 26 -34.37 -30.82 42.30
CA GLY A 26 -33.51 -31.96 42.71
C GLY A 26 -33.26 -32.02 44.23
N TYR A 27 -34.08 -32.79 44.96
CA TYR A 27 -33.74 -33.26 46.32
C TYR A 27 -32.76 -34.44 46.24
N ASN A 28 -31.81 -34.58 47.18
CA ASN A 28 -31.83 -35.68 48.17
C ASN A 28 -30.69 -35.66 49.20
N THR A 29 -30.81 -36.55 50.19
CA THR A 29 -30.05 -36.59 51.44
C THR A 29 -29.13 -37.82 51.59
N VAL A 30 -27.98 -37.60 52.25
CA VAL A 30 -27.37 -38.45 53.32
C VAL A 30 -27.44 -39.99 53.19
N ASN A 31 -26.27 -40.64 53.00
CA ASN A 31 -25.73 -41.80 53.77
C ASN A 31 -24.42 -42.30 53.11
N GLN A 32 -23.29 -42.50 53.80
CA GLN A 32 -22.89 -43.51 54.83
C GLN A 32 -22.27 -44.81 54.27
N ASN A 33 -21.37 -45.38 55.08
CA ASN A 33 -20.59 -46.64 54.93
C ASN A 33 -19.32 -46.49 54.06
N LEU A 34 -18.10 -46.96 54.42
CA LEU A 34 -17.64 -48.15 55.19
C LEU A 34 -17.94 -49.48 54.45
N LYS A 35 -17.09 -50.52 54.45
CA LYS A 35 -15.84 -50.80 55.18
C LYS A 35 -15.00 -51.86 54.42
N GLU A 36 -14.01 -52.44 55.12
CA GLU A 36 -13.29 -53.72 54.87
C GLU A 36 -11.86 -53.60 54.29
N THR A 37 -10.87 -54.42 54.67
CA THR A 37 -10.32 -54.89 55.97
C THR A 37 -9.07 -55.74 55.69
N VAL A 38 -7.92 -55.30 56.22
CA VAL A 38 -6.81 -56.05 56.89
C VAL A 38 -6.80 -57.60 56.82
N PRO A 39 -5.63 -58.19 56.49
CA PRO A 39 -4.87 -59.07 57.43
C PRO A 39 -3.49 -58.46 57.80
N THR A 40 -2.90 -58.47 59.02
CA THR A 40 -2.50 -59.53 60.00
C THR A 40 -1.52 -60.58 59.46
N THR A 41 -0.47 -61.07 60.17
CA THR A 41 0.18 -60.82 61.51
C THR A 41 1.70 -61.19 61.39
N GLN A 42 2.64 -61.17 62.34
CA GLN A 42 2.78 -61.15 63.83
C GLN A 42 3.86 -60.09 64.24
N GLN A 43 4.17 -59.65 65.48
CA GLN A 43 4.09 -60.12 66.89
C GLN A 43 5.35 -60.81 67.48
N GLN A 44 6.22 -60.06 68.20
CA GLN A 44 6.58 -60.30 69.62
C GLN A 44 7.47 -59.19 70.22
N ASP A 45 7.53 -59.13 71.56
CA ASP A 45 7.98 -58.00 72.38
C ASP A 45 9.50 -57.89 72.64
N ILE A 46 9.96 -56.69 73.01
CA ILE A 46 10.53 -56.40 74.36
C ILE A 46 10.58 -54.87 74.58
N THR A 47 10.37 -54.44 75.82
CA THR A 47 10.17 -53.04 76.23
C THR A 47 11.42 -52.16 76.23
N ASN A 48 11.28 -50.91 75.80
CA ASN A 48 12.01 -49.75 76.36
C ASN A 48 11.19 -48.45 76.20
N HIS A 49 11.47 -47.45 77.03
CA HIS A 49 10.73 -46.17 77.01
C HIS A 49 11.14 -45.27 75.83
N GLN A 50 10.16 -44.90 75.01
CA GLN A 50 10.13 -43.64 74.24
C GLN A 50 8.70 -43.06 74.32
N LEU A 51 8.55 -41.76 74.07
CA LEU A 51 7.26 -41.08 74.16
C LEU A 51 6.43 -41.33 72.90
N ASN A 52 5.11 -41.41 73.05
CA ASN A 52 4.22 -41.11 71.93
C ASN A 52 4.28 -39.61 71.64
N SER A 53 4.79 -39.25 70.47
CA SER A 53 4.53 -37.97 69.81
C SER A 53 4.01 -38.28 68.41
N ASP A 54 2.69 -38.16 68.22
CA ASP A 54 2.15 -38.02 66.87
C ASP A 54 2.76 -36.75 66.25
N PRO A 55 3.23 -36.78 64.99
CA PRO A 55 3.90 -35.63 64.39
C PRO A 55 2.93 -34.44 64.33
N SER A 56 3.25 -33.36 65.05
CA SER A 56 2.39 -32.19 65.19
C SER A 56 3.12 -30.91 64.81
N ILE A 57 2.45 -30.05 64.06
CA ILE A 57 2.89 -28.68 63.76
C ILE A 57 2.06 -27.68 64.58
N SER A 58 2.71 -26.62 65.05
CA SER A 58 2.03 -25.35 65.34
C SER A 58 2.86 -24.20 64.79
N ILE A 59 2.22 -23.26 64.09
CA ILE A 59 2.78 -21.96 63.77
C ILE A 59 2.82 -21.14 65.08
N THR A 60 4.02 -20.75 65.50
CA THR A 60 4.26 -20.16 66.84
C THR A 60 4.09 -18.65 66.85
N THR A 61 4.77 -17.93 65.95
CA THR A 61 4.79 -16.46 65.89
C THR A 61 5.00 -15.92 64.48
N PRO A 62 4.28 -14.84 64.10
CA PRO A 62 4.83 -13.70 63.37
C PRO A 62 5.22 -12.57 64.34
N GLU A 63 6.36 -11.92 64.13
CA GLU A 63 6.77 -10.77 64.97
C GLU A 63 5.88 -9.53 64.76
N ALA A 64 5.71 -8.73 65.82
CA ALA A 64 4.74 -7.63 65.87
C ALA A 64 5.40 -6.24 65.80
N GLY A 65 5.22 -5.54 64.68
CA GLY A 65 5.57 -4.12 64.54
C GLY A 65 4.60 -3.19 65.31
N TYR A 66 5.12 -2.20 66.03
CA TYR A 66 4.33 -1.27 66.83
C TYR A 66 3.56 -0.23 65.99
N LEU A 67 2.27 -0.08 66.26
CA LEU A 67 1.41 0.94 65.64
C LEU A 67 1.44 2.27 66.42
N TYR A 68 2.15 3.28 65.90
CA TYR A 68 2.06 4.67 66.38
C TYR A 68 1.21 5.54 65.44
N LEU A 69 -0.12 5.47 65.58
CA LEU A 69 -1.04 6.42 64.96
C LEU A 69 -1.49 7.48 65.97
N PHE A 70 -1.15 8.75 65.73
CA PHE A 70 -1.57 9.84 66.60
C PHE A 70 -3.07 10.15 66.48
N LYS A 71 -3.76 10.20 67.64
CA LYS A 71 -5.16 10.66 67.83
C LYS A 71 -6.30 9.78 67.30
N LEU A 72 -6.31 8.49 67.64
CA LEU A 72 -7.57 7.79 67.96
C LEU A 72 -7.47 7.10 69.33
N GLN A 73 -8.61 6.86 69.99
CA GLN A 73 -8.63 6.14 71.28
C GLN A 73 -8.36 4.65 71.09
N PRO A 74 -7.69 3.98 72.06
CA PRO A 74 -7.30 2.58 71.92
C PRO A 74 -8.51 1.64 71.91
N ILE A 75 -8.68 0.89 70.81
CA ILE A 75 -9.66 -0.18 70.71
C ILE A 75 -9.14 -1.40 71.49
N LYS A 76 -9.72 -1.66 72.68
CA LYS A 76 -9.53 -2.93 73.37
C LYS A 76 -10.34 -4.04 72.68
N MET A 77 -9.70 -4.91 71.92
CA MET A 77 -10.32 -6.15 71.43
C MET A 77 -10.35 -7.23 72.53
N THR A 78 -11.17 -7.01 73.56
CA THR A 78 -11.43 -8.02 74.60
C THR A 78 -12.60 -8.92 74.22
N LEU A 79 -12.38 -9.89 73.31
CA LEU A 79 -13.19 -11.13 73.13
C LEU A 79 -12.59 -12.01 72.01
N ALA A 80 -11.65 -12.90 72.34
CA ALA A 80 -11.07 -13.87 71.40
C ALA A 80 -10.64 -15.22 72.02
N SER A 81 -10.91 -15.46 73.30
CA SER A 81 -10.40 -16.62 74.05
C SER A 81 -11.43 -17.74 74.25
N LEU A 82 -12.38 -17.90 73.31
CA LEU A 82 -13.49 -18.87 73.42
C LEU A 82 -13.79 -19.67 72.14
N PHE A 83 -13.27 -19.25 70.98
CA PHE A 83 -13.28 -20.03 69.74
C PHE A 83 -11.91 -19.83 69.06
N GLY A 84 -11.22 -20.94 68.75
CA GLY A 84 -9.78 -20.96 68.46
C GLY A 84 -9.37 -20.45 67.07
N PHE A 85 -9.64 -19.19 66.75
CA PHE A 85 -9.25 -18.58 65.48
C PHE A 85 -8.05 -17.64 65.66
N LYS A 86 -6.84 -18.11 65.30
CA LYS A 86 -5.62 -17.30 65.22
C LYS A 86 -5.79 -16.23 64.11
N TYR A 87 -6.12 -14.99 64.50
CA TYR A 87 -6.08 -13.81 63.62
C TYR A 87 -4.92 -12.90 64.03
N ALA A 88 -4.02 -12.61 63.09
CA ALA A 88 -2.92 -11.65 63.28
C ALA A 88 -3.07 -10.45 62.33
N VAL A 89 -2.64 -9.27 62.79
CA VAL A 89 -2.38 -8.10 61.94
C VAL A 89 -0.87 -7.90 61.93
N VAL A 90 -0.26 -8.01 60.75
CA VAL A 90 1.20 -7.95 60.61
C VAL A 90 1.56 -6.77 59.71
N VAL A 91 2.53 -5.98 60.17
CA VAL A 91 3.03 -4.76 59.54
C VAL A 91 4.54 -4.92 59.35
N GLY A 92 5.00 -4.96 58.10
CA GLY A 92 6.40 -5.26 57.78
C GLY A 92 6.73 -5.16 56.28
N ARG A 93 7.86 -5.77 55.91
CA ARG A 93 8.31 -5.97 54.52
C ARG A 93 8.17 -7.43 54.08
N SER A 94 8.53 -8.34 54.97
CA SER A 94 8.24 -9.77 54.93
C SER A 94 7.43 -10.19 56.16
N ILE A 95 6.95 -11.44 56.16
CA ILE A 95 6.47 -12.14 57.36
C ILE A 95 7.39 -13.34 57.59
N ASN A 96 8.06 -13.41 58.75
CA ASN A 96 8.62 -14.66 59.24
C ASN A 96 7.53 -15.49 59.92
N LEU A 97 7.48 -16.78 59.61
CA LEU A 97 6.70 -17.78 60.35
C LEU A 97 7.59 -18.91 60.85
N ASP A 98 7.66 -19.03 62.17
CA ASP A 98 8.35 -20.13 62.82
C ASP A 98 7.37 -21.28 63.14
N THR A 99 7.91 -22.49 63.25
CA THR A 99 7.18 -23.72 63.58
C THR A 99 7.92 -24.50 64.65
N GLU A 100 7.18 -25.27 65.47
CA GLU A 100 7.75 -26.16 66.49
C GLU A 100 7.44 -27.62 66.13
N TYR A 101 8.42 -28.53 66.27
CA TYR A 101 8.34 -29.88 65.71
C TYR A 101 9.11 -30.97 66.45
N THR A 102 8.63 -32.20 66.27
CA THR A 102 9.38 -33.47 66.40
C THR A 102 9.25 -34.26 65.08
N ASP A 103 10.29 -35.01 64.72
CA ASP A 103 10.36 -36.05 63.68
C ASP A 103 9.75 -35.73 62.28
N ILE A 104 10.20 -34.64 61.65
CA ILE A 104 9.80 -34.24 60.28
C ILE A 104 10.99 -33.84 59.39
N HIS A 105 10.87 -34.17 58.09
CA HIS A 105 11.97 -34.02 57.10
C HIS A 105 11.97 -32.65 56.43
N HIS A 106 10.81 -32.20 55.92
CA HIS A 106 10.68 -30.92 55.24
C HIS A 106 9.30 -30.28 55.45
N VAL A 107 9.23 -28.96 55.26
CA VAL A 107 8.03 -28.14 55.52
C VAL A 107 7.78 -27.20 54.34
N LYS A 108 6.51 -27.13 53.92
CA LYS A 108 6.01 -26.31 52.82
C LYS A 108 5.08 -25.24 53.37
N PHE A 109 5.21 -24.00 52.88
CA PHE A 109 4.30 -22.90 53.20
C PHE A 109 3.50 -22.50 51.95
N VAL A 110 2.20 -22.25 52.13
CA VAL A 110 1.27 -21.85 51.06
C VAL A 110 0.43 -20.66 51.51
N ALA A 111 0.38 -19.60 50.70
CA ALA A 111 -0.45 -18.43 50.96
C ALA A 111 -1.65 -18.40 49.99
N HIS A 112 -2.88 -18.42 50.53
CA HIS A 112 -4.13 -18.24 49.80
C HIS A 112 -4.76 -16.88 50.11
N HIS A 113 -5.03 -16.08 49.08
CA HIS A 113 -5.65 -14.76 49.23
C HIS A 113 -7.18 -14.87 49.37
N MET A 114 -7.74 -14.47 50.52
CA MET A 114 -9.15 -14.75 50.88
C MET A 114 -10.19 -14.02 50.02
N LEU A 115 -9.82 -12.94 49.33
CA LEU A 115 -10.73 -12.19 48.46
C LEU A 115 -10.94 -12.82 47.07
N THR A 116 -10.02 -13.68 46.63
CA THR A 116 -10.08 -14.33 45.31
C THR A 116 -10.13 -15.85 45.40
N GLY A 117 -9.55 -16.46 46.45
CA GLY A 117 -9.55 -17.90 46.70
C GLY A 117 -8.41 -18.69 46.02
N TRP A 118 -7.57 -18.02 45.24
CA TRP A 118 -6.46 -18.66 44.50
C TRP A 118 -5.27 -18.94 45.44
N GLU A 119 -4.52 -20.01 45.16
CA GLU A 119 -3.15 -20.18 45.68
C GLU A 119 -2.28 -19.08 45.05
N THR A 120 -1.60 -18.28 45.88
CA THR A 120 -0.87 -17.09 45.42
C THR A 120 0.63 -17.29 45.36
N ILE A 121 1.23 -17.91 46.38
CA ILE A 121 2.68 -18.24 46.43
C ILE A 121 2.88 -19.52 47.26
N ARG A 122 3.87 -20.33 46.89
CA ARG A 122 4.31 -21.56 47.55
C ARG A 122 5.83 -21.52 47.80
N TRP A 123 6.26 -21.98 48.97
CA TRP A 123 7.66 -22.22 49.33
C TRP A 123 7.83 -23.62 49.92
N ASP A 124 9.00 -24.22 49.72
CA ASP A 124 9.30 -25.62 50.09
C ASP A 124 10.73 -25.72 50.67
N TYR A 125 10.87 -26.17 51.92
CA TYR A 125 12.12 -26.09 52.68
C TYR A 125 12.58 -27.45 53.20
N GLN A 126 13.60 -28.02 52.54
CA GLN A 126 14.29 -29.25 52.96
C GLN A 126 15.51 -28.89 53.84
N ARG A 127 15.68 -29.56 54.98
CA ARG A 127 16.56 -29.14 56.09
C ARG A 127 18.06 -29.29 55.82
N THR A 128 18.89 -28.49 56.49
CA THR A 128 19.60 -29.02 57.68
C THR A 128 19.19 -28.42 59.03
N ASP A 129 18.70 -27.20 59.09
CA ASP A 129 18.38 -26.47 60.33
C ASP A 129 17.11 -25.60 60.26
N GLY A 130 16.47 -25.50 59.09
CA GLY A 130 15.31 -24.62 58.86
C GLY A 130 14.06 -24.94 59.69
N MET A 131 13.61 -23.95 60.45
CA MET A 131 12.23 -23.74 60.95
C MET A 131 11.90 -22.24 61.01
N GLY A 132 11.88 -21.60 59.84
CA GLY A 132 11.56 -20.18 59.66
C GLY A 132 11.56 -19.85 58.17
N GLY A 133 10.74 -18.91 57.73
CA GLY A 133 10.62 -18.53 56.33
C GLY A 133 10.09 -17.12 56.13
N ASP A 134 10.89 -16.26 55.50
CA ASP A 134 10.55 -14.90 55.09
C ASP A 134 9.63 -14.93 53.85
N MET A 135 8.36 -14.59 54.03
CA MET A 135 7.36 -14.54 52.95
C MET A 135 7.15 -13.12 52.43
N SER A 136 7.41 -12.92 51.13
CA SER A 136 7.07 -11.69 50.41
C SER A 136 5.61 -11.70 49.96
N LEU A 137 4.75 -10.99 50.68
CA LEU A 137 3.32 -10.82 50.34
C LEU A 137 3.00 -9.38 49.88
N THR A 138 1.88 -9.19 49.19
CA THR A 138 1.26 -7.88 48.96
C THR A 138 0.21 -7.59 50.03
N SER A 139 -0.15 -6.32 50.27
CA SER A 139 -1.16 -5.97 51.28
C SER A 139 -2.51 -6.65 50.99
N GLY A 140 -3.03 -7.41 51.96
CA GLY A 140 -4.20 -8.26 51.74
C GLY A 140 -4.54 -9.16 52.92
N LEU A 141 -5.62 -9.93 52.78
CA LEU A 141 -6.10 -10.87 53.80
C LEU A 141 -5.82 -12.31 53.35
N TYR A 142 -4.94 -13.02 54.06
CA TYR A 142 -4.44 -14.33 53.68
C TYR A 142 -4.79 -15.41 54.69
N THR A 143 -5.05 -16.62 54.20
CA THR A 143 -4.84 -17.84 54.99
C THR A 143 -3.48 -18.40 54.59
N ILE A 144 -2.56 -18.51 55.54
CA ILE A 144 -1.26 -19.12 55.33
C ILE A 144 -1.28 -20.49 56.00
N THR A 145 -0.99 -21.54 55.23
CA THR A 145 -0.97 -22.93 55.69
C THR A 145 0.46 -23.44 55.65
N ALA A 146 0.92 -24.03 56.74
CA ALA A 146 2.20 -24.73 56.82
C ALA A 146 1.92 -26.25 56.86
N ILE A 147 2.60 -27.01 56.01
CA ILE A 147 2.35 -28.44 55.77
C ILE A 147 3.68 -29.19 55.90
N ALA A 148 3.69 -30.26 56.70
CA ALA A 148 4.85 -31.13 56.89
C ALA A 148 4.78 -32.40 56.06
N TYR A 149 5.95 -32.86 55.63
CA TYR A 149 6.12 -34.12 54.92
C TYR A 149 7.22 -34.97 55.56
N ASN A 150 7.08 -36.29 55.40
CA ASN A 150 8.12 -37.26 55.75
C ASN A 150 9.24 -37.32 54.69
N GLU A 151 10.12 -38.31 54.79
CA GLU A 151 11.20 -38.60 53.82
C GLU A 151 10.71 -39.19 52.47
N THR A 152 9.39 -39.39 52.30
CA THR A 152 8.76 -39.96 51.09
C THR A 152 7.63 -39.06 50.55
N ASP A 153 7.72 -37.75 50.77
CA ASP A 153 6.76 -36.72 50.35
C ASP A 153 5.29 -36.97 50.77
N PHE A 154 5.06 -37.74 51.83
CA PHE A 154 3.73 -37.99 52.40
C PHE A 154 3.41 -36.97 53.51
N GLU A 155 2.23 -36.35 53.45
CA GLU A 155 1.80 -35.32 54.41
C GLU A 155 1.60 -35.93 55.81
N LEU A 156 2.26 -35.36 56.81
CA LEU A 156 2.18 -35.79 58.20
C LEU A 156 1.25 -34.91 59.05
N ALA A 157 1.31 -33.59 58.86
CA ALA A 157 0.51 -32.63 59.62
C ALA A 157 0.44 -31.24 58.94
N SER A 158 -0.60 -30.46 59.25
CA SER A 158 -0.74 -29.06 58.80
C SER A 158 -1.40 -28.16 59.86
N ASP A 159 -0.97 -26.89 59.95
CA ASP A 159 -1.57 -25.80 60.73
C ASP A 159 -1.78 -24.59 59.80
N SER A 160 -2.71 -23.69 60.14
CA SER A 160 -2.96 -22.49 59.35
C SER A 160 -3.32 -21.27 60.21
N ILE A 161 -2.87 -20.11 59.75
CA ILE A 161 -3.10 -18.82 60.40
C ILE A 161 -3.76 -17.82 59.44
N LYS A 162 -4.67 -17.00 59.96
CA LYS A 162 -5.32 -15.94 59.20
C LYS A 162 -4.63 -14.61 59.49
N ILE A 163 -4.03 -14.01 58.47
CA ILE A 163 -3.24 -12.77 58.60
C ILE A 163 -3.84 -11.68 57.72
N LEU A 164 -4.11 -10.52 58.32
CA LEU A 164 -4.22 -9.26 57.59
C LEU A 164 -2.80 -8.68 57.49
N TYR A 165 -2.21 -8.76 56.29
CA TYR A 165 -0.90 -8.18 56.04
C TYR A 165 -1.06 -6.76 55.51
N LEU A 166 -0.39 -5.82 56.17
CA LEU A 166 -0.34 -4.41 55.78
C LEU A 166 1.11 -4.03 55.53
N LYS A 167 1.50 -4.06 54.26
CA LYS A 167 2.84 -3.65 53.80
C LYS A 167 2.95 -2.13 53.91
N ILE A 168 3.65 -1.64 54.94
CA ILE A 168 3.81 -0.19 55.19
C ILE A 168 5.23 0.23 54.79
N GLY A 169 5.32 1.07 53.75
CA GLY A 169 6.53 1.82 53.42
C GLY A 169 7.40 1.21 52.29
N ARG A 170 7.13 1.70 51.07
CA ARG A 170 8.05 1.77 49.92
C ARG A 170 8.86 0.50 49.60
N GLU A 171 8.25 -0.36 48.78
CA GLU A 171 9.00 -1.23 47.85
C GLU A 171 8.92 -0.72 46.40
N ASP A 172 8.01 0.20 46.09
CA ASP A 172 7.84 0.77 44.75
C ASP A 172 8.96 1.74 44.32
N PHE A 173 9.94 2.03 45.19
CA PHE A 173 11.08 2.91 44.89
C PHE A 173 12.42 2.25 45.16
N GLY A 174 13.31 2.32 44.17
CA GLY A 174 14.59 1.63 44.15
C GLY A 174 15.14 1.52 42.73
N VAL A 175 16.10 0.62 42.55
CA VAL A 175 16.64 0.24 41.24
C VAL A 175 16.72 -1.28 41.15
N TRP A 176 16.27 -1.84 40.03
CA TRP A 176 16.32 -3.26 39.71
C TRP A 176 17.12 -3.46 38.42
N VAL A 177 17.78 -4.61 38.28
CA VAL A 177 18.25 -5.07 36.97
C VAL A 177 17.52 -6.34 36.59
N ASN A 178 16.93 -6.32 35.41
CA ASN A 178 16.23 -7.44 34.80
C ASN A 178 17.16 -8.07 33.76
N THR A 179 17.56 -9.32 33.98
CA THR A 179 18.37 -10.13 33.04
C THR A 179 17.57 -11.31 32.50
N ARG A 180 17.85 -11.69 31.25
CA ARG A 180 17.30 -12.90 30.60
C ARG A 180 18.33 -13.45 29.62
N TYR A 181 18.48 -14.76 29.58
CA TYR A 181 19.49 -15.45 28.77
C TYR A 181 18.91 -16.71 28.09
N ASP A 182 19.28 -16.93 26.83
CA ASP A 182 18.96 -18.10 25.99
C ASP A 182 17.48 -18.54 26.00
N GLY A 183 16.56 -17.57 26.06
CA GLY A 183 15.12 -17.80 26.08
C GLY A 183 14.51 -18.13 27.44
N GLY A 184 15.28 -18.10 28.53
CA GLY A 184 14.80 -18.31 29.90
C GLY A 184 13.90 -17.20 30.44
N GLU A 185 13.51 -17.34 31.71
CA GLU A 185 12.72 -16.34 32.44
C GLU A 185 13.50 -15.04 32.71
N ILE A 186 12.78 -13.96 33.00
CA ILE A 186 13.38 -12.66 33.38
C ILE A 186 13.67 -12.67 34.88
N ILE A 187 14.95 -12.62 35.25
CA ILE A 187 15.41 -12.53 36.64
C ILE A 187 15.50 -11.05 37.03
N SER A 188 14.65 -10.60 37.94
CA SER A 188 14.70 -9.22 38.47
C SER A 188 15.50 -9.16 39.78
N THR A 189 16.67 -8.52 39.73
CA THR A 189 17.60 -8.38 40.86
C THR A 189 17.52 -6.97 41.44
N PRO A 190 17.02 -6.76 42.67
CA PRO A 190 17.03 -5.43 43.30
C PRO A 190 18.45 -5.03 43.72
N LEU A 191 18.86 -3.81 43.37
CA LEU A 191 20.14 -3.23 43.77
C LEU A 191 20.04 -2.54 45.13
N GLN A 192 21.16 -2.48 45.87
CA GLN A 192 21.27 -1.71 47.12
C GLN A 192 21.44 -0.21 46.83
N LEU A 193 20.38 0.40 46.29
CA LEU A 193 20.24 1.83 46.00
C LEU A 193 18.98 2.38 46.65
N GLY A 194 19.11 2.87 47.88
CA GLY A 194 18.03 3.54 48.58
C GLY A 194 17.82 4.98 48.09
N MET A 195 16.75 5.61 48.56
CA MET A 195 16.46 7.04 48.28
C MET A 195 17.61 7.96 48.72
N THR A 196 18.29 7.63 49.83
CA THR A 196 19.46 8.39 50.31
C THR A 196 20.64 8.28 49.35
N ASP A 197 20.89 7.09 48.79
CA ASP A 197 21.92 6.86 47.77
C ASP A 197 21.61 7.63 46.48
N PHE A 198 20.37 7.51 46.00
CA PHE A 198 19.91 8.22 44.81
C PHE A 198 20.00 9.74 44.97
N ALA A 199 19.61 10.27 46.14
CA ALA A 199 19.78 11.69 46.46
C ALA A 199 21.25 12.12 46.56
N SER A 200 22.13 11.26 47.09
CA SER A 200 23.58 11.48 47.11
C SER A 200 24.14 11.56 45.69
N MET A 201 23.89 10.54 44.86
CA MET A 201 24.34 10.47 43.47
C MET A 201 23.88 11.69 42.67
N LEU A 202 22.59 12.05 42.72
CA LEU A 202 22.05 13.25 42.06
C LEU A 202 22.73 14.58 42.46
N ASN A 203 23.40 14.63 43.62
CA ASN A 203 24.14 15.79 44.12
C ASN A 203 25.65 15.71 43.85
N THR A 204 26.25 14.52 43.84
CA THR A 204 27.71 14.30 43.76
C THR A 204 28.21 13.88 42.38
N GLY A 205 27.36 13.24 41.58
CA GLY A 205 27.75 12.52 40.37
C GLY A 205 28.59 11.27 40.60
N GLU A 206 28.50 10.67 41.79
CA GLU A 206 29.11 9.39 42.12
C GLU A 206 28.56 8.27 41.22
N THR A 207 29.46 7.46 40.65
CA THR A 207 29.13 6.21 39.96
C THR A 207 29.22 5.06 40.95
N LYS A 208 28.17 4.23 41.06
CA LYS A 208 28.21 2.97 41.82
C LYS A 208 28.27 1.77 40.88
N GLN A 209 29.20 0.86 41.16
CA GLN A 209 29.37 -0.40 40.43
C GLN A 209 28.61 -1.53 41.11
N PHE A 210 27.92 -2.35 40.32
CA PHE A 210 27.21 -3.54 40.74
C PHE A 210 27.67 -4.75 39.94
N LYS A 211 27.55 -5.94 40.54
CA LYS A 211 27.73 -7.22 39.86
C LYS A 211 26.44 -8.01 39.96
N ILE A 212 26.05 -8.61 38.84
CA ILE A 212 24.88 -9.48 38.73
C ILE A 212 25.22 -10.71 37.89
N SER A 213 24.32 -11.68 37.89
CA SER A 213 24.46 -12.93 37.13
C SER A 213 23.46 -12.93 35.96
N MET A 214 23.91 -13.34 34.77
CA MET A 214 23.04 -13.49 33.60
C MET A 214 23.14 -14.91 32.98
N GLN A 215 24.35 -15.38 32.69
CA GLN A 215 24.63 -16.77 32.30
C GLN A 215 25.39 -17.50 33.42
N ASN A 216 26.41 -16.85 33.97
CA ASN A 216 27.26 -17.33 35.04
C ASN A 216 27.16 -16.39 36.26
N LYS A 217 27.68 -16.83 37.41
CA LYS A 217 27.68 -16.00 38.61
C LYS A 217 28.60 -14.78 38.44
N ASP A 218 28.05 -13.59 38.76
CA ASP A 218 28.74 -12.29 38.77
C ASP A 218 29.44 -11.94 37.43
N ASP A 219 28.87 -12.41 36.31
CA ASP A 219 29.40 -12.30 34.94
C ASP A 219 29.14 -10.95 34.26
N THR A 220 28.27 -10.13 34.85
CA THR A 220 27.80 -8.88 34.27
C THR A 220 27.99 -7.76 35.29
N ASN A 221 28.85 -6.81 34.95
CA ASN A 221 29.14 -5.62 35.75
C ASN A 221 28.30 -4.46 35.20
N ILE A 222 27.71 -3.67 36.10
CA ILE A 222 26.89 -2.51 35.74
C ILE A 222 27.31 -1.30 36.56
N ASP A 223 27.74 -0.25 35.88
CA ASP A 223 28.13 1.03 36.47
C ASP A 223 27.00 2.05 36.29
N LEU A 224 26.38 2.46 37.39
CA LEU A 224 25.25 3.41 37.41
C LEU A 224 25.65 4.77 37.96
N ARG A 225 25.22 5.84 37.30
CA ARG A 225 25.39 7.23 37.75
C ARG A 225 24.12 8.04 37.50
N PHE A 226 23.75 8.87 38.46
CA PHE A 226 22.67 9.85 38.33
C PHE A 226 23.21 11.26 38.57
N ILE A 227 22.91 12.23 37.71
CA ILE A 227 23.36 13.63 37.86
C ILE A 227 22.23 14.58 37.49
N ARG A 228 22.01 15.65 38.29
CA ARG A 228 21.29 16.84 37.80
C ARG A 228 22.24 17.71 36.99
N THR A 229 21.98 17.85 35.69
CA THR A 229 22.80 18.62 34.76
C THR A 229 21.94 19.53 33.89
N LYS A 230 22.55 20.17 32.89
CA LYS A 230 21.85 20.88 31.83
C LYS A 230 22.35 20.47 30.44
N ILE A 231 21.46 20.57 29.47
CA ILE A 231 21.77 20.37 28.04
C ILE A 231 21.28 21.58 27.23
N MET A 232 21.28 21.48 25.89
CA MET A 232 20.80 22.52 24.96
C MET A 232 21.36 23.92 25.31
N ASN A 233 22.69 24.05 25.33
CA ASN A 233 23.40 25.29 25.67
C ASN A 233 23.05 25.86 27.07
N ASN A 234 22.94 24.97 28.08
CA ASN A 234 22.66 25.29 29.49
C ASN A 234 21.28 25.93 29.76
N THR A 235 20.32 25.73 28.85
CA THR A 235 18.93 26.17 29.01
C THR A 235 18.14 25.15 29.83
N GLU A 236 17.97 23.94 29.29
CA GLU A 236 17.14 22.87 29.85
C GLU A 236 17.82 22.14 31.00
N LYS A 237 17.10 22.01 32.12
CA LYS A 237 17.52 21.20 33.28
C LYS A 237 17.12 19.74 33.03
N VAL A 238 18.05 18.81 33.22
CA VAL A 238 17.81 17.39 32.99
C VAL A 238 18.43 16.52 34.07
N VAL A 239 17.86 15.34 34.26
CA VAL A 239 18.48 14.23 34.99
C VAL A 239 19.21 13.38 33.97
N GLU A 240 20.53 13.31 34.09
CA GLU A 240 21.35 12.29 33.41
C GLU A 240 21.30 11.00 34.22
N THR A 241 20.94 9.91 33.56
CA THR A 241 21.13 8.53 33.99
C THR A 241 22.16 7.89 33.06
N LYS A 242 23.35 7.60 33.58
CA LYS A 242 24.37 6.80 32.87
C LYS A 242 24.31 5.35 33.35
N CYS A 243 24.34 4.42 32.40
CA CYS A 243 24.43 2.99 32.62
C CYS A 243 25.50 2.40 31.68
N ASP A 244 26.63 2.00 32.24
CA ASP A 244 27.65 1.20 31.55
C ASP A 244 27.40 -0.27 31.87
N ILE A 245 27.24 -1.13 30.86
CA ILE A 245 27.04 -2.58 31.05
C ILE A 245 28.16 -3.35 30.36
N ILE A 246 28.88 -4.16 31.12
CA ILE A 246 29.97 -5.02 30.65
C ILE A 246 29.67 -6.46 31.06
N THR A 247 29.40 -7.33 30.08
CA THR A 247 29.12 -8.76 30.31
C THR A 247 30.17 -9.66 29.70
N THR A 248 30.39 -10.83 30.31
CA THR A 248 31.22 -11.92 29.76
C THR A 248 30.41 -13.15 29.37
N CYS A 249 29.10 -13.00 29.18
CA CYS A 249 28.26 -14.07 28.65
C CYS A 249 28.64 -14.46 27.20
N ASP A 250 28.23 -15.66 26.78
CA ASP A 250 28.28 -16.08 25.38
C ASP A 250 27.24 -15.29 24.55
N THR A 251 27.71 -14.24 23.87
CA THR A 251 26.89 -13.37 23.00
C THR A 251 26.49 -14.02 21.67
N SER A 252 26.77 -15.32 21.48
CA SER A 252 26.13 -16.12 20.42
C SER A 252 24.72 -16.62 20.79
N LYS A 253 24.28 -16.41 22.05
CA LYS A 253 22.89 -16.67 22.47
C LYS A 253 22.05 -15.41 22.52
N GLN A 254 20.73 -15.59 22.66
CA GLN A 254 19.81 -14.50 22.92
C GLN A 254 20.01 -13.99 24.35
N TYR A 255 20.00 -12.68 24.56
CA TYR A 255 20.08 -12.08 25.90
C TYR A 255 19.37 -10.74 25.94
N GLU A 256 18.83 -10.39 27.12
CA GLU A 256 18.31 -9.06 27.47
C GLU A 256 18.93 -8.65 28.80
N VAL A 257 19.37 -7.41 28.89
CA VAL A 257 19.75 -6.77 30.15
C VAL A 257 19.19 -5.36 30.21
N SER A 258 18.57 -5.01 31.33
CA SER A 258 17.93 -3.70 31.50
C SER A 258 17.82 -3.28 32.95
N VAL A 259 18.05 -2.00 33.19
CA VAL A 259 17.98 -1.38 34.51
C VAL A 259 16.65 -0.63 34.61
N GLU A 260 15.85 -0.95 35.61
CA GLU A 260 14.63 -0.22 35.96
C GLU A 260 14.86 0.65 37.20
N ILE A 261 14.49 1.91 37.10
CA ILE A 261 14.71 2.94 38.13
C ILE A 261 13.36 3.55 38.47
N ARG A 262 12.99 3.56 39.76
CA ARG A 262 11.69 4.08 40.22
C ARG A 262 11.89 4.96 41.44
N PHE A 263 11.55 6.24 41.37
CA PHE A 263 11.74 7.20 42.48
C PHE A 263 10.71 8.34 42.49
N PRO A 264 10.44 8.98 43.66
CA PRO A 264 9.56 10.14 43.77
C PRO A 264 10.00 11.31 42.88
N PHE A 265 9.05 11.93 42.17
CA PHE A 265 9.32 13.01 41.20
C PHE A 265 9.96 14.24 41.86
N ALA A 266 9.53 14.60 43.07
CA ALA A 266 10.06 15.73 43.84
C ALA A 266 11.59 15.69 44.06
N MET A 267 12.20 14.49 44.08
CA MET A 267 13.65 14.34 44.27
C MET A 267 14.44 14.86 43.06
N LEU A 268 13.84 14.88 41.86
CA LEU A 268 14.50 15.38 40.65
C LEU A 268 14.73 16.89 40.73
N GLU A 269 13.81 17.64 41.33
CA GLU A 269 13.93 19.09 41.51
C GLU A 269 14.79 19.50 42.73
N GLY A 270 15.19 18.53 43.56
CA GLY A 270 15.88 18.78 44.84
C GLY A 270 14.93 19.00 46.02
N GLY A 271 13.63 18.80 45.82
CA GLY A 271 12.64 18.75 46.89
C GLY A 271 12.78 17.48 47.75
N GLN A 272 12.22 17.53 48.95
CA GLN A 272 11.98 16.33 49.76
C GLN A 272 10.59 15.76 49.40
N PRO A 273 10.44 14.42 49.31
CA PRO A 273 9.13 13.81 49.19
C PRO A 273 8.26 14.12 50.43
N LEU A 274 6.98 14.37 50.23
CA LEU A 274 5.99 14.53 51.30
C LEU A 274 5.49 13.14 51.76
N GLU A 275 4.59 13.07 52.74
CA GLU A 275 4.21 11.79 53.36
C GLU A 275 3.43 10.86 52.42
N ASP A 276 3.80 9.57 52.46
CA ASP A 276 3.23 8.38 51.80
C ASP A 276 2.92 8.50 50.30
N ASN A 277 1.91 9.26 49.89
CA ASN A 277 1.43 9.36 48.52
C ASN A 277 2.25 10.40 47.72
N ASN A 278 3.26 9.95 46.98
CA ASN A 278 4.12 10.82 46.17
C ASN A 278 3.95 10.51 44.68
N PRO A 279 3.71 11.52 43.84
CA PRO A 279 3.83 11.37 42.39
C PRO A 279 5.27 10.95 42.03
N TYR A 280 5.41 9.99 41.12
CA TYR A 280 6.70 9.33 40.85
C TYR A 280 6.98 9.12 39.37
N PHE A 281 8.24 8.81 39.06
CA PHE A 281 8.63 8.35 37.73
C PHE A 281 9.23 6.93 37.79
N ALA A 282 9.01 6.18 36.71
CA ALA A 282 9.65 4.92 36.42
C ALA A 282 10.38 5.05 35.08
N THR A 283 11.59 4.50 34.96
CA THR A 283 12.26 4.36 33.67
C THR A 283 13.01 3.04 33.58
N LYS A 284 12.72 2.26 32.55
CA LYS A 284 13.47 1.04 32.18
C LYS A 284 14.39 1.42 31.03
N ILE A 285 15.69 1.12 31.13
CA ILE A 285 16.69 1.39 30.09
C ILE A 285 17.46 0.08 29.86
N GLY A 286 17.57 -0.39 28.62
CA GLY A 286 18.30 -1.62 28.33
C GLY A 286 18.42 -1.96 26.86
N TYR A 287 18.89 -3.17 26.61
CA TYR A 287 19.04 -3.73 25.27
C TYR A 287 18.89 -5.25 25.27
N GLN A 288 18.61 -5.79 24.08
CA GLN A 288 18.54 -7.22 23.80
C GLN A 288 19.27 -7.57 22.50
N SER A 289 19.76 -8.80 22.38
CA SER A 289 20.19 -9.43 21.12
C SER A 289 19.31 -10.65 20.82
N GLN A 290 18.90 -10.80 19.56
CA GLN A 290 18.05 -11.91 19.11
C GLN A 290 18.79 -12.95 18.24
N THR A 291 20.02 -12.69 17.81
CA THR A 291 20.75 -13.55 16.86
C THR A 291 22.23 -13.65 17.16
N GLY A 292 22.76 -14.88 17.14
CA GLY A 292 24.09 -15.24 17.62
C GLY A 292 25.29 -14.88 16.76
N GLN A 293 25.44 -13.62 16.36
CA GLN A 293 26.64 -13.12 15.67
C GLN A 293 27.31 -12.02 16.50
N GLY A 294 28.32 -12.40 17.30
CA GLY A 294 29.29 -11.49 17.92
C GLY A 294 28.70 -10.19 18.46
N ALA A 295 27.68 -10.26 19.32
CA ALA A 295 27.04 -9.04 19.81
C ALA A 295 27.93 -8.32 20.84
N ALA A 296 27.81 -6.98 20.89
CA ALA A 296 28.64 -6.13 21.73
C ALA A 296 28.53 -6.54 23.21
N ASN A 297 29.67 -6.88 23.81
CA ASN A 297 29.80 -7.32 25.19
C ASN A 297 29.95 -6.17 26.19
N HIS A 298 30.23 -4.96 25.70
CA HIS A 298 30.28 -3.73 26.49
C HIS A 298 29.47 -2.65 25.78
N ILE A 299 28.47 -2.11 26.47
CA ILE A 299 27.54 -1.12 25.94
C ILE A 299 27.34 0.01 26.96
N ASN A 300 27.64 1.22 26.52
CA ASN A 300 27.57 2.44 27.31
C ASN A 300 26.33 3.25 26.90
N THR A 301 25.35 3.36 27.79
CA THR A 301 24.07 4.04 27.54
C THR A 301 23.90 5.22 28.46
N THR A 302 23.57 6.40 27.92
CA THR A 302 23.30 7.62 28.70
C THR A 302 21.95 8.21 28.30
N VAL A 303 21.03 8.32 29.25
CA VAL A 303 19.70 8.92 29.05
C VAL A 303 19.61 10.23 29.81
N TYR A 304 19.06 11.26 29.17
CA TYR A 304 18.74 12.56 29.76
C TYR A 304 17.23 12.78 29.68
N ILE A 305 16.58 13.02 30.82
CA ILE A 305 15.17 13.42 30.89
C ILE A 305 15.05 14.83 31.47
N GLY A 306 14.47 15.75 30.69
CA GLY A 306 14.09 17.10 31.11
C GLY A 306 12.61 17.19 31.42
N ARG A 307 12.27 17.74 32.60
CA ARG A 307 10.89 17.87 33.11
C ARG A 307 10.74 19.20 33.85
N GLU A 308 9.56 19.80 33.76
CA GLU A 308 9.10 20.91 34.64
C GLU A 308 7.84 20.54 35.44
N ASN A 309 7.15 19.46 35.06
CA ASN A 309 6.13 18.82 35.87
C ASN A 309 6.07 17.33 35.55
N ILE A 310 5.19 16.61 36.24
CA ILE A 310 5.04 15.17 36.08
C ILE A 310 4.25 14.74 34.83
N SER A 311 3.46 15.61 34.19
CA SER A 311 2.68 15.26 32.99
C SER A 311 3.47 15.39 31.68
N ASP A 312 4.52 16.23 31.62
CA ASP A 312 5.16 16.61 30.34
C ASP A 312 6.72 16.61 30.39
N PRO A 313 7.41 15.73 29.65
CA PRO A 313 8.86 15.78 29.45
C PRO A 313 9.23 16.78 28.34
N ARG A 314 9.96 17.84 28.70
CA ARG A 314 10.46 18.85 27.76
C ARG A 314 11.45 18.31 26.73
N VAL A 315 12.39 17.46 27.16
CA VAL A 315 13.45 16.89 26.31
C VAL A 315 13.74 15.45 26.73
N PHE A 316 13.93 14.59 25.74
CA PHE A 316 14.47 13.25 25.91
C PHE A 316 15.73 13.11 25.04
N ARG A 317 16.88 12.77 25.62
CA ARG A 317 18.09 12.43 24.85
C ARG A 317 18.63 11.07 25.28
N LEU A 318 19.01 10.25 24.32
CA LEU A 318 19.56 8.91 24.50
C LEU A 318 20.85 8.83 23.69
N SER A 319 21.98 8.57 24.34
CA SER A 319 23.27 8.29 23.70
C SER A 319 23.61 6.83 23.94
N ILE A 320 23.80 6.08 22.84
CA ILE A 320 24.13 4.66 22.79
C ILE A 320 25.52 4.53 22.18
N LYS A 321 26.44 3.88 22.91
CA LYS A 321 27.81 3.64 22.48
C LYS A 321 28.20 2.18 22.75
N PRO A 322 28.02 1.28 21.78
CA PRO A 322 28.52 -0.09 21.87
C PRO A 322 30.02 -0.12 21.58
N GLU A 323 30.81 -0.75 22.45
CA GLU A 323 32.20 -1.10 22.14
C GLU A 323 32.25 -2.48 21.45
N ASN A 324 33.34 -2.77 20.73
CA ASN A 324 33.49 -3.98 19.91
C ASN A 324 32.39 -4.16 18.84
N ILE A 325 32.21 -3.15 17.99
CA ILE A 325 31.29 -3.18 16.85
C ILE A 325 31.86 -4.11 15.76
N GLU A 326 31.45 -5.38 15.77
CA GLU A 326 31.74 -6.34 14.70
C GLU A 326 30.75 -6.22 13.53
N THR A 327 31.16 -6.67 12.35
CA THR A 327 30.32 -6.65 11.13
C THR A 327 29.24 -7.73 11.18
N GLY A 328 28.16 -7.45 11.92
CA GLY A 328 26.96 -8.30 11.99
C GLY A 328 26.15 -8.17 13.28
N SER A 329 26.69 -7.53 14.32
CA SER A 329 26.09 -7.45 15.66
C SER A 329 24.69 -6.82 15.65
N LYS A 330 23.63 -7.64 15.71
CA LYS A 330 22.23 -7.16 15.81
C LYS A 330 21.88 -6.83 17.25
N LEU A 331 21.33 -5.64 17.49
CA LEU A 331 20.89 -5.20 18.82
C LEU A 331 19.56 -4.44 18.74
N THR A 332 18.70 -4.64 19.73
CA THR A 332 17.53 -3.78 19.97
C THR A 332 17.68 -3.10 21.32
N PHE A 333 17.87 -1.78 21.30
CA PHE A 333 17.83 -0.95 22.49
C PHE A 333 16.38 -0.57 22.80
N PHE A 334 16.04 -0.48 24.07
CA PHE A 334 14.72 -0.02 24.48
C PHE A 334 14.82 0.84 25.72
N THR A 335 13.90 1.81 25.80
CA THR A 335 13.80 2.73 26.93
C THR A 335 12.34 3.11 27.13
N SER A 336 11.83 2.92 28.34
CA SER A 336 10.51 3.41 28.74
C SER A 336 10.66 4.54 29.77
N TYR A 337 9.70 5.46 29.77
CA TYR A 337 9.54 6.47 30.81
C TYR A 337 8.05 6.62 31.14
N LEU A 338 7.70 6.29 32.37
CA LEU A 338 6.35 6.33 32.92
C LEU A 338 6.32 7.32 34.09
N THR A 339 5.21 8.06 34.25
CA THR A 339 4.92 8.83 35.46
C THR A 339 3.53 8.53 36.00
N VAL A 340 3.43 8.58 37.32
CA VAL A 340 2.26 8.15 38.09
C VAL A 340 1.94 9.21 39.15
N ASP A 341 0.65 9.51 39.35
CA ASP A 341 0.18 10.52 40.30
C ASP A 341 0.24 10.07 41.77
N ASP A 342 -0.14 10.96 42.68
CA ASP A 342 -0.25 10.69 44.12
C ASP A 342 -1.40 9.74 44.48
N THR A 343 -2.22 9.30 43.53
CA THR A 343 -3.29 8.32 43.74
C THR A 343 -3.01 6.96 43.09
N GLY A 344 -1.94 6.85 42.28
CA GLY A 344 -1.52 5.64 41.60
C GLY A 344 -1.94 5.53 40.13
N ASN A 345 -2.53 6.57 39.52
CA ASN A 345 -2.85 6.55 38.08
C ASN A 345 -1.65 6.96 37.25
N GLU A 346 -1.48 6.35 36.08
CA GLU A 346 -0.60 6.85 35.03
C GLU A 346 -1.02 8.25 34.56
N ILE A 347 -0.04 9.16 34.45
CA ILE A 347 -0.21 10.49 33.84
C ILE A 347 0.42 10.55 32.45
N PHE A 348 1.50 9.81 32.24
CA PHE A 348 2.27 9.78 31.00
C PHE A 348 3.09 8.49 30.94
N GLN A 349 2.91 7.66 29.90
CA GLN A 349 3.89 6.69 29.45
C GLN A 349 4.46 7.08 28.08
N ARG A 350 5.75 6.76 27.86
CA ARG A 350 6.32 6.66 26.52
C ARG A 350 7.37 5.56 26.46
N THR A 351 7.35 4.77 25.39
CA THR A 351 8.41 3.80 25.06
C THR A 351 9.11 4.21 23.78
N TYR A 352 10.42 3.96 23.69
CA TYR A 352 11.15 3.92 22.43
C TYR A 352 11.88 2.58 22.32
N SER A 353 11.90 2.02 21.11
CA SER A 353 12.67 0.82 20.75
C SER A 353 13.45 1.09 19.47
N ILE A 354 14.75 0.79 19.46
CA ILE A 354 15.68 1.07 18.36
C ILE A 354 16.42 -0.21 18.01
N ALA A 355 16.05 -0.82 16.89
CA ALA A 355 16.79 -1.95 16.33
C ALA A 355 17.91 -1.46 15.42
N PHE A 356 19.07 -2.12 15.48
CA PHE A 356 20.26 -1.86 14.67
C PHE A 356 20.76 -3.14 14.00
N GLU A 357 21.05 -3.07 12.71
CA GLU A 357 21.66 -4.15 11.94
C GLU A 357 22.73 -3.58 10.98
N PRO A 358 24.03 -3.58 11.34
CA PRO A 358 24.60 -3.86 12.66
C PRO A 358 24.53 -2.65 13.61
N ALA A 359 24.90 -2.87 14.88
CA ALA A 359 25.06 -1.85 15.91
C ALA A 359 25.99 -0.69 15.49
N THR A 360 25.75 0.50 16.04
CA THR A 360 26.56 1.71 15.83
C THR A 360 26.50 2.65 17.03
N GLU A 361 27.44 3.58 17.16
CA GLU A 361 27.22 4.74 18.05
C GLU A 361 26.10 5.64 17.48
N LEU A 362 25.08 5.92 18.29
CA LEU A 362 23.97 6.82 17.96
C LEU A 362 23.58 7.64 19.19
N THR A 363 23.42 8.96 19.01
CA THR A 363 22.71 9.83 19.95
C THR A 363 21.42 10.34 19.31
N ILE A 364 20.28 10.05 19.94
CA ILE A 364 18.96 10.61 19.59
C ILE A 364 18.65 11.74 20.58
N THR A 365 18.22 12.90 20.08
CA THR A 365 17.58 13.96 20.87
C THR A 365 16.16 14.18 20.36
N SER A 366 15.14 13.89 21.16
CA SER A 366 13.75 14.25 20.86
C SER A 366 13.29 15.38 21.76
N ILE A 367 12.57 16.35 21.17
CA ILE A 367 11.84 17.40 21.89
C ILE A 367 10.35 17.09 21.73
N PRO A 368 9.67 16.45 22.71
CA PRO A 368 8.32 15.92 22.52
C PRO A 368 7.27 16.95 22.08
N ARG A 369 7.41 18.21 22.50
CA ARG A 369 6.52 19.31 22.12
C ARG A 369 6.67 19.79 20.67
N GLU A 370 7.82 19.53 20.04
CA GLU A 370 8.15 19.96 18.69
C GLU A 370 8.02 18.82 17.66
N ALA A 371 7.73 17.59 18.13
CA ALA A 371 7.76 16.34 17.34
C ALA A 371 9.08 16.08 16.57
N LYS A 372 10.14 16.82 16.92
CA LYS A 372 11.45 16.82 16.30
C LYS A 372 12.37 15.80 16.97
N ILE A 373 13.11 15.07 16.13
CA ILE A 373 14.06 14.03 16.50
C ILE A 373 15.38 14.30 15.76
N SER A 374 16.38 14.80 16.46
CA SER A 374 17.76 14.92 15.96
C SER A 374 18.50 13.60 16.15
N TYR A 375 19.09 13.07 15.10
CA TYR A 375 19.98 11.91 15.12
C TYR A 375 21.43 12.38 14.92
N GLU A 376 22.35 11.91 15.76
CA GLU A 376 23.79 12.20 15.70
C GLU A 376 24.56 10.89 15.77
N PHE A 377 25.19 10.50 14.66
CA PHE A 377 25.97 9.27 14.53
C PHE A 377 27.44 9.49 14.86
N GLY A 378 27.98 8.59 15.67
CA GLY A 378 29.40 8.52 15.98
C GLY A 378 30.09 7.43 15.18
N ARG A 379 30.99 6.70 15.84
CA ARG A 379 31.74 5.60 15.23
C ARG A 379 30.81 4.48 14.72
N SER A 380 30.95 4.17 13.43
CA SER A 380 30.30 3.05 12.76
C SER A 380 31.32 1.99 12.31
N ALA A 381 30.83 0.84 11.83
CA ALA A 381 31.64 -0.17 11.16
C ALA A 381 31.95 0.15 9.68
N GLY A 382 31.45 1.26 9.13
CA GLY A 382 31.68 1.66 7.73
C GLY A 382 31.02 0.76 6.68
N VAL A 383 29.99 0.01 7.06
CA VAL A 383 29.19 -0.88 6.19
C VAL A 383 27.76 -0.33 6.03
N GLN A 384 26.94 -1.01 5.23
CA GLN A 384 25.50 -0.78 5.21
C GLN A 384 24.89 -1.04 6.60
N THR A 385 24.08 -0.10 7.11
CA THR A 385 23.40 -0.23 8.41
C THR A 385 21.91 0.05 8.25
N LYS A 386 21.06 -0.88 8.72
CA LYS A 386 19.64 -0.63 8.97
C LYS A 386 19.41 -0.20 10.42
N ILE A 387 18.56 0.80 10.61
CA ILE A 387 18.11 1.29 11.91
C ILE A 387 16.59 1.38 11.86
N SER A 388 15.88 0.79 12.83
CA SER A 388 14.42 0.91 12.93
C SER A 388 14.03 1.48 14.30
N LEU A 389 13.41 2.66 14.31
CA LEU A 389 12.86 3.30 15.51
C LEU A 389 11.34 3.05 15.57
N ARG A 390 10.89 2.45 16.66
CA ARG A 390 9.48 2.44 17.07
C ARG A 390 9.31 3.33 18.30
N ALA A 391 8.26 4.15 18.28
CA ALA A 391 7.78 4.85 19.47
C ALA A 391 6.41 4.28 19.89
N GLU A 392 6.12 4.33 21.19
CA GLU A 392 4.82 3.99 21.76
C GLU A 392 4.42 5.10 22.74
N GLY A 393 3.16 5.50 22.72
CA GLY A 393 2.60 6.58 23.53
C GLY A 393 2.71 7.99 22.90
N GLY A 394 1.57 8.68 22.89
CA GLY A 394 1.43 10.06 22.41
C GLY A 394 1.29 10.17 20.89
N ILE A 395 1.76 11.29 20.31
CA ILE A 395 1.56 11.61 18.88
C ILE A 395 2.36 10.72 17.89
N LEU A 396 3.24 9.84 18.39
CA LEU A 396 4.04 8.91 17.56
C LEU A 396 3.65 7.44 17.79
N ASP A 397 2.51 7.17 18.42
CA ASP A 397 2.01 5.81 18.62
C ASP A 397 1.74 5.12 17.27
N ASP A 398 2.05 3.82 17.20
CA ASP A 398 1.99 3.00 15.98
C ASP A 398 2.75 3.56 14.75
N ILE A 399 3.75 4.42 14.96
CA ILE A 399 4.70 4.83 13.92
C ILE A 399 6.01 4.06 14.06
N ILE A 400 6.38 3.34 13.00
CA ILE A 400 7.70 2.70 12.87
C ILE A 400 8.46 3.40 11.74
N GLN A 401 9.63 3.93 12.05
CA GLN A 401 10.55 4.49 11.07
C GLN A 401 11.65 3.45 10.78
N SER A 402 12.09 3.32 9.54
CA SER A 402 13.34 2.64 9.21
C SER A 402 14.23 3.50 8.32
N LEU A 403 15.53 3.43 8.59
CA LEU A 403 16.61 4.10 7.86
C LEU A 403 17.58 3.01 7.41
N LEU A 404 17.87 2.94 6.12
CA LEU A 404 18.94 2.11 5.56
C LEU A 404 20.02 3.05 5.01
N LEU A 405 21.21 3.00 5.59
CA LEU A 405 22.34 3.88 5.26
C LEU A 405 23.46 3.07 4.63
N ASP A 406 23.94 3.46 3.43
CA ASP A 406 24.90 2.63 2.68
C ASP A 406 26.09 3.42 2.07
N PRO A 407 27.29 3.34 2.67
CA PRO A 407 27.57 2.88 4.04
C PRO A 407 27.17 3.95 5.06
N LEU A 408 27.02 3.57 6.34
CA LEU A 408 26.86 4.53 7.44
C LEU A 408 28.18 5.32 7.65
N PRO A 409 28.25 6.64 7.32
CA PRO A 409 29.46 7.44 7.49
C PRO A 409 29.86 7.58 8.96
N SER A 410 31.15 7.87 9.21
CA SER A 410 31.73 7.97 10.56
C SER A 410 31.27 9.18 11.39
N TYR A 411 30.56 10.12 10.79
CA TYR A 411 29.86 11.23 11.44
C TYR A 411 28.68 11.64 10.56
N MET A 412 27.50 11.79 11.16
CA MET A 412 26.29 12.21 10.44
C MET A 412 25.27 12.80 11.40
N THR A 413 24.67 13.93 11.01
CA THR A 413 23.63 14.59 11.79
C THR A 413 22.46 14.98 10.90
N PHE A 414 21.25 14.61 11.30
CA PHE A 414 20.03 15.08 10.65
C PHE A 414 18.89 15.23 11.65
N ASP A 415 17.96 16.09 11.30
CA ASP A 415 16.70 16.32 12.01
C ASP A 415 15.56 15.66 11.22
N LEU A 416 14.68 14.96 11.93
CA LEU A 416 13.43 14.42 11.41
C LEU A 416 12.28 14.89 12.31
N THR A 417 11.33 15.60 11.75
CA THR A 417 10.15 16.13 12.45
C THR A 417 8.91 15.48 11.87
N ILE A 418 8.10 14.84 12.73
CA ILE A 418 6.91 14.07 12.31
C ILE A 418 5.66 14.87 12.66
N LEU A 419 4.90 15.25 11.63
CA LEU A 419 3.73 16.14 11.76
C LEU A 419 2.40 15.34 11.73
N GLY A 420 2.46 14.07 12.16
CA GLY A 420 1.35 13.12 12.20
C GLY A 420 1.62 11.87 11.35
N SER A 421 0.60 11.03 11.17
CA SER A 421 0.69 9.75 10.42
C SER A 421 0.86 9.89 8.90
N ARG A 422 0.93 11.12 8.39
CA ARG A 422 0.93 11.48 6.96
C ARG A 422 1.96 12.52 6.56
N GLU A 423 2.70 13.09 7.49
CA GLU A 423 3.53 14.26 7.22
C GLU A 423 4.88 14.18 7.95
N PHE A 424 5.97 14.47 7.24
CA PHE A 424 7.29 14.63 7.85
C PHE A 424 8.14 15.69 7.16
N LEU A 425 9.09 16.24 7.91
CA LEU A 425 10.16 17.11 7.46
C LEU A 425 11.50 16.50 7.89
N TYR A 426 12.36 16.19 6.91
CA TYR A 426 13.76 15.81 7.13
C TYR A 426 14.67 16.96 6.67
N GLU A 427 15.70 17.24 7.47
CA GLU A 427 16.73 18.27 7.20
C GLU A 427 18.11 17.76 7.66
N SER A 428 19.14 17.88 6.82
CA SER A 428 20.50 17.42 7.13
C SER A 428 21.60 18.38 6.67
N ASP A 429 22.81 18.22 7.21
CA ASP A 429 23.96 19.09 6.94
C ASP A 429 24.54 18.92 5.53
N ARG A 430 24.29 17.76 4.90
CA ARG A 430 24.76 17.38 3.55
C ARG A 430 23.93 16.20 3.03
N SER A 431 24.02 15.92 1.74
CA SER A 431 23.35 14.77 1.14
C SER A 431 24.02 13.46 1.61
N TYR A 432 23.20 12.44 1.88
CA TYR A 432 23.64 11.12 2.36
C TYR A 432 22.92 10.02 1.57
N ASN A 433 23.55 8.86 1.35
CA ASN A 433 22.85 7.69 0.84
C ASN A 433 21.99 7.09 1.95
N ILE A 434 20.70 7.45 1.96
CA ILE A 434 19.69 6.93 2.87
C ILE A 434 18.48 6.48 2.05
N SER A 435 18.01 5.26 2.29
CA SER A 435 16.60 4.92 2.05
C SER A 435 15.84 5.05 3.37
N TYR A 436 14.73 5.80 3.35
CA TYR A 436 13.89 6.03 4.52
C TYR A 436 12.49 5.50 4.28
N SER A 437 12.00 4.68 5.21
CA SER A 437 10.61 4.25 5.26
C SER A 437 9.92 4.66 6.56
N ILE A 438 8.62 4.90 6.47
CA ILE A 438 7.74 5.14 7.60
C ILE A 438 6.47 4.30 7.43
N ASP A 439 6.26 3.40 8.39
CA ASP A 439 5.04 2.61 8.54
C ASP A 439 4.09 3.36 9.48
N SER A 440 2.82 3.46 9.11
CA SER A 440 1.79 4.11 9.94
C SER A 440 0.39 3.56 9.66
N ILE A 441 -0.50 3.63 10.65
CA ILE A 441 -1.89 3.18 10.52
C ILE A 441 -2.74 4.32 9.94
N GLN A 442 -3.30 4.11 8.75
CA GLN A 442 -4.17 5.05 8.05
C GLN A 442 -5.53 4.42 7.72
N ASN A 443 -6.60 5.01 8.24
CA ASN A 443 -7.98 4.49 8.13
C ASN A 443 -8.11 3.01 8.57
N GLY A 444 -7.29 2.55 9.53
CA GLY A 444 -7.23 1.17 10.00
C GLY A 444 -6.30 0.24 9.22
N ASN A 445 -5.68 0.70 8.13
CA ASN A 445 -4.73 -0.07 7.33
C ASN A 445 -3.30 0.31 7.73
N LEU A 446 -2.41 -0.66 7.95
CA LEU A 446 -0.98 -0.40 8.08
C LEU A 446 -0.38 -0.18 6.70
N VAL A 447 0.22 0.99 6.48
CA VAL A 447 0.77 1.43 5.18
C VAL A 447 2.18 1.97 5.33
N THR A 448 3.03 1.69 4.35
CA THR A 448 4.44 2.09 4.30
C THR A 448 4.64 3.14 3.21
N PHE A 449 5.23 4.27 3.57
CA PHE A 449 5.88 5.19 2.62
C PHE A 449 7.38 4.87 2.61
N ASN A 450 8.01 4.83 1.44
CA ASN A 450 9.46 4.59 1.30
C ASN A 450 10.07 5.42 0.17
N VAL A 451 11.19 6.11 0.45
CA VAL A 451 11.98 6.93 -0.50
C VAL A 451 13.45 6.53 -0.46
N ILE A 452 14.08 6.46 -1.64
CA ILE A 452 15.49 6.09 -1.85
C ILE A 452 16.28 7.31 -2.33
N ASP A 453 17.51 7.48 -1.83
CA ASP A 453 18.38 8.65 -2.00
C ASP A 453 17.81 9.94 -1.41
N LEU A 454 17.66 10.00 -0.08
CA LEU A 454 17.19 11.22 0.61
C LEU A 454 18.07 12.47 0.32
N PRO A 455 17.45 13.60 -0.07
CA PRO A 455 18.15 14.86 -0.30
C PRO A 455 18.28 15.67 1.00
N GLN A 456 19.14 16.69 1.03
CA GLN A 456 19.41 17.54 2.22
C GLN A 456 18.17 18.08 2.93
N ARG A 457 17.08 18.33 2.20
CA ARG A 457 15.77 18.64 2.77
C ARG A 457 14.67 17.98 1.96
N ILE A 458 13.70 17.39 2.65
CA ILE A 458 12.41 16.95 2.12
C ILE A 458 11.32 17.32 3.13
N ALA A 459 10.33 18.09 2.69
CA ALA A 459 9.01 18.14 3.33
C ALA A 459 8.07 17.26 2.49
N ALA A 460 7.36 16.33 3.14
CA ALA A 460 6.50 15.37 2.46
C ALA A 460 5.16 15.19 3.19
N THR A 461 4.06 15.32 2.45
CA THR A 461 2.71 14.94 2.85
C THR A 461 2.26 13.77 1.98
N TRP A 462 1.73 12.69 2.56
CA TRP A 462 1.41 11.46 1.83
C TRP A 462 0.18 10.75 2.40
N GLY A 463 -0.36 9.80 1.62
CA GLY A 463 -1.36 8.88 2.12
C GLY A 463 -1.61 7.71 1.18
N LEU A 464 -2.03 6.59 1.77
CA LEU A 464 -2.48 5.40 1.06
C LEU A 464 -3.71 4.85 1.80
N SER A 465 -4.78 4.55 1.07
CA SER A 465 -6.03 4.08 1.67
C SER A 465 -6.82 3.18 0.74
N LEU A 466 -7.39 2.11 1.32
CA LEU A 466 -8.50 1.38 0.72
C LEU A 466 -9.78 2.23 0.73
N GLY A 467 -10.62 2.03 -0.29
CA GLY A 467 -11.89 2.74 -0.46
C GLY A 467 -13.01 2.22 0.44
N THR A 468 -14.20 2.80 0.30
CA THR A 468 -15.41 2.35 1.02
C THR A 468 -15.86 0.94 0.63
N LEU A 469 -15.42 0.43 -0.53
CA LEU A 469 -15.60 -0.95 -0.99
C LEU A 469 -14.50 -1.90 -0.50
N GLY A 470 -13.65 -1.46 0.44
CA GLY A 470 -12.52 -2.24 0.94
C GLY A 470 -11.45 -2.45 -0.12
N ASP A 471 -10.93 -3.67 -0.23
CA ASP A 471 -9.80 -4.03 -1.07
C ASP A 471 -10.10 -4.07 -2.59
N LEU A 472 -11.34 -3.75 -3.01
CA LEU A 472 -11.72 -3.56 -4.41
C LEU A 472 -11.35 -2.16 -4.94
N ALA A 473 -11.14 -1.18 -4.07
CA ALA A 473 -10.77 0.17 -4.47
C ALA A 473 -9.60 0.67 -3.61
N ALA A 474 -8.62 1.31 -4.24
CA ALA A 474 -7.44 1.84 -3.56
C ALA A 474 -7.04 3.19 -4.14
N SER A 475 -6.60 4.10 -3.27
CA SER A 475 -6.18 5.45 -3.64
C SER A 475 -4.94 5.86 -2.85
N SER A 476 -4.08 6.64 -3.49
CA SER A 476 -2.85 7.15 -2.87
C SER A 476 -2.48 8.54 -3.37
N PHE A 477 -1.71 9.26 -2.58
CA PHE A 477 -1.11 10.53 -2.97
C PHE A 477 0.23 10.73 -2.26
N ALA A 478 1.10 11.55 -2.86
CA ALA A 478 2.13 12.25 -2.10
C ALA A 478 2.45 13.61 -2.74
N GLU A 479 2.77 14.59 -1.90
CA GLU A 479 3.24 15.92 -2.25
C GLU A 479 4.58 16.17 -1.55
N LEU A 480 5.64 16.33 -2.35
CA LEU A 480 7.01 16.46 -1.88
C LEU A 480 7.61 17.82 -2.32
N ASP A 481 8.29 18.49 -1.39
CA ASP A 481 9.05 19.72 -1.58
C ASP A 481 10.48 19.53 -1.06
N MET A 482 11.44 19.41 -2.00
CA MET A 482 12.78 18.90 -1.72
C MET A 482 13.90 19.82 -2.25
N SER A 483 15.10 19.67 -1.70
CA SER A 483 16.29 20.38 -2.16
C SER A 483 16.90 19.80 -3.43
N GLN A 484 16.71 18.49 -3.68
CA GLN A 484 17.18 17.75 -4.86
C GLN A 484 16.16 16.66 -5.20
N ASP A 485 16.36 15.97 -6.32
CA ASP A 485 15.56 14.82 -6.75
C ASP A 485 15.84 13.57 -5.90
N VAL A 486 14.96 12.56 -5.99
CA VAL A 486 15.14 11.25 -5.37
C VAL A 486 15.05 10.13 -6.40
N GLN A 487 15.81 9.05 -6.21
CA GLN A 487 15.86 7.95 -7.17
C GLN A 487 14.49 7.28 -7.32
N ARG A 488 13.83 7.01 -6.18
CA ARG A 488 12.56 6.28 -6.13
C ARG A 488 11.70 6.70 -4.96
N LEU A 489 10.39 6.81 -5.19
CA LEU A 489 9.34 6.85 -4.17
C LEU A 489 8.43 5.63 -4.33
N SER A 490 7.93 5.09 -3.22
CA SER A 490 7.03 3.94 -3.19
C SER A 490 6.05 4.01 -2.02
N LEU A 491 4.80 3.59 -2.26
CA LEU A 491 3.76 3.43 -1.23
C LEU A 491 3.25 1.99 -1.26
N SER A 492 3.17 1.33 -0.10
CA SER A 492 2.78 -0.09 0.02
C SER A 492 1.73 -0.30 1.12
N PHE A 493 0.82 -1.25 0.91
CA PHE A 493 0.07 -1.86 2.02
C PHE A 493 0.96 -2.89 2.72
N PHE A 494 0.85 -3.00 4.04
CA PHE A 494 1.63 -3.97 4.81
C PHE A 494 1.30 -5.42 4.40
N GLY A 495 2.34 -6.23 4.20
CA GLY A 495 2.22 -7.63 3.80
C GLY A 495 2.18 -7.88 2.29
N ASN A 496 2.20 -6.83 1.45
CA ASN A 496 2.34 -6.98 0.00
C ASN A 496 3.83 -7.02 -0.40
N ASP A 497 4.23 -8.02 -1.19
CA ASP A 497 5.57 -8.11 -1.79
C ASP A 497 5.85 -7.02 -2.85
N HIS A 498 4.81 -6.33 -3.30
CA HIS A 498 4.87 -5.27 -4.32
C HIS A 498 4.18 -4.00 -3.83
N PRO A 499 4.75 -2.81 -4.10
CA PRO A 499 4.13 -1.54 -3.71
C PRO A 499 2.85 -1.28 -4.51
N PHE A 500 1.86 -0.63 -3.88
CA PHE A 500 0.66 -0.16 -4.58
C PHE A 500 1.03 0.81 -5.71
N ILE A 501 1.97 1.72 -5.45
CA ILE A 501 2.57 2.56 -6.48
C ILE A 501 4.06 2.80 -6.21
N SER A 502 4.84 2.83 -7.29
CA SER A 502 6.27 3.07 -7.33
C SER A 502 6.58 4.07 -8.45
N LEU A 503 7.33 5.13 -8.15
CA LEU A 503 7.73 6.18 -9.08
C LEU A 503 9.25 6.33 -9.08
N GLU A 504 9.88 6.38 -10.25
CA GLU A 504 11.34 6.52 -10.40
C GLU A 504 11.73 7.85 -11.06
N ASN A 505 12.91 8.37 -10.72
CA ASN A 505 13.40 9.70 -11.12
C ASN A 505 12.53 10.87 -10.62
N PHE A 506 11.98 10.72 -9.41
CA PHE A 506 10.99 11.64 -8.84
C PHE A 506 11.61 13.04 -8.62
N PRO A 507 11.01 14.11 -9.19
CA PRO A 507 11.56 15.47 -9.16
C PRO A 507 11.55 16.11 -7.77
N LYS A 508 12.41 17.10 -7.55
CA LYS A 508 12.46 17.94 -6.34
C LYS A 508 11.12 18.52 -5.89
N LYS A 509 10.16 18.71 -6.80
CA LYS A 509 8.82 19.22 -6.47
C LYS A 509 7.70 18.66 -7.35
N LEU A 510 6.94 17.73 -6.80
CA LEU A 510 5.78 17.12 -7.44
C LEU A 510 4.76 16.67 -6.39
N ARG A 511 3.49 16.91 -6.68
CA ARG A 511 2.35 16.21 -6.11
C ARG A 511 1.84 15.20 -7.14
N PHE A 512 1.60 13.96 -6.70
CA PHE A 512 0.84 12.99 -7.48
C PHE A 512 -0.35 12.46 -6.67
N GLU A 513 -1.39 12.07 -7.40
CA GLU A 513 -2.58 11.40 -6.87
C GLU A 513 -2.89 10.22 -7.80
N SER A 514 -3.33 9.09 -7.24
CA SER A 514 -3.71 7.91 -8.02
C SER A 514 -4.89 7.19 -7.39
N GLY A 515 -5.68 6.52 -8.23
CA GLY A 515 -6.85 5.75 -7.83
C GLY A 515 -7.09 4.57 -8.76
N VAL A 516 -7.62 3.49 -8.20
CA VAL A 516 -8.11 2.29 -8.89
C VAL A 516 -9.42 1.86 -8.24
N ASP A 517 -10.41 1.51 -9.06
CA ASP A 517 -11.59 0.74 -8.66
C ASP A 517 -11.72 -0.50 -9.57
N LEU A 518 -11.48 -1.68 -8.98
CA LEU A 518 -11.52 -2.97 -9.67
C LEU A 518 -12.95 -3.46 -9.96
N ARG A 519 -13.99 -2.86 -9.36
CA ARG A 519 -15.37 -3.23 -9.67
C ARG A 519 -15.80 -2.65 -11.01
N ASP A 520 -15.51 -1.37 -11.23
CA ASP A 520 -15.89 -0.65 -12.44
C ASP A 520 -14.79 -0.67 -13.51
N GLY A 521 -13.63 -1.28 -13.19
CA GLY A 521 -12.45 -1.39 -14.06
C GLY A 521 -11.78 -0.05 -14.34
N THR A 522 -11.92 0.92 -13.42
CA THR A 522 -11.48 2.31 -13.61
C THR A 522 -10.19 2.61 -12.87
N GLY A 523 -9.51 3.67 -13.31
CA GLY A 523 -8.47 4.30 -12.52
C GLY A 523 -8.01 5.63 -13.07
N ASN A 524 -7.23 6.34 -12.26
CA ASN A 524 -6.66 7.63 -12.61
C ASN A 524 -5.24 7.77 -12.05
N ILE A 525 -4.42 8.57 -12.72
CA ILE A 525 -3.18 9.11 -12.17
C ILE A 525 -3.09 10.58 -12.56
N THR A 526 -2.91 11.45 -11.58
CA THR A 526 -2.82 12.91 -11.71
C THR A 526 -1.46 13.38 -11.20
N PHE A 527 -0.83 14.30 -11.92
CA PHE A 527 0.44 14.93 -11.59
C PHE A 527 0.27 16.44 -11.58
N ILE A 528 0.73 17.08 -10.48
CA ILE A 528 0.73 18.53 -10.27
C ILE A 528 2.17 18.92 -9.90
N ARG A 529 2.90 19.47 -10.87
CA ARG A 529 4.36 19.69 -10.82
C ARG A 529 4.71 21.14 -10.43
N GLY A 530 5.85 21.32 -9.76
CA GLY A 530 6.50 22.63 -9.57
C GLY A 530 7.29 23.14 -10.80
N GLN A 531 7.69 24.41 -10.78
CA GLN A 531 8.32 25.07 -11.93
C GLN A 531 9.61 24.38 -12.46
N ASP A 532 9.75 24.47 -13.78
CA ASP A 532 11.01 24.42 -14.56
C ASP A 532 11.91 23.17 -14.52
N GLU A 533 11.33 21.95 -14.51
CA GLU A 533 12.09 20.72 -14.74
C GLU A 533 11.40 19.71 -15.68
N THR A 534 12.04 19.41 -16.81
CA THR A 534 11.62 18.34 -17.74
C THR A 534 12.45 17.08 -17.49
N ARG A 535 11.77 15.93 -17.34
CA ARG A 535 12.39 14.62 -17.11
C ARG A 535 11.47 13.48 -17.52
N THR A 536 12.01 12.28 -17.70
CA THR A 536 11.23 11.05 -17.85
C THR A 536 10.89 10.48 -16.48
N LEU A 537 9.60 10.32 -16.19
CA LEU A 537 9.07 9.73 -14.95
C LEU A 537 8.55 8.32 -15.27
N ASN A 538 9.08 7.29 -14.61
CA ASN A 538 8.54 5.92 -14.67
C ASN A 538 7.56 5.71 -13.52
N ILE A 539 6.44 5.03 -13.79
CA ILE A 539 5.46 4.62 -12.78
C ILE A 539 5.11 3.15 -12.97
N SER A 540 5.08 2.42 -11.86
CA SER A 540 4.42 1.11 -11.73
C SER A 540 3.36 1.24 -10.64
N LEU A 541 2.10 0.92 -10.96
CA LEU A 541 0.99 0.81 -10.00
C LEU A 541 0.47 -0.62 -10.07
N GLN A 542 0.30 -1.28 -8.92
CA GLN A 542 -0.20 -2.66 -8.85
C GLN A 542 -1.21 -2.82 -7.72
N HIS A 543 -2.38 -3.38 -8.01
CA HIS A 543 -3.42 -3.63 -7.00
C HIS A 543 -4.25 -4.86 -7.35
N LYS A 544 -3.98 -5.98 -6.65
CA LYS A 544 -4.50 -7.32 -7.00
C LYS A 544 -4.25 -7.63 -8.48
N ASP A 545 -5.31 -7.69 -9.27
CA ASP A 545 -5.37 -8.19 -10.64
C ASP A 545 -5.14 -7.09 -11.69
N ILE A 546 -4.93 -5.82 -11.28
CA ILE A 546 -4.49 -4.74 -12.18
C ILE A 546 -3.02 -4.38 -11.97
N THR A 547 -2.30 -4.28 -13.09
CA THR A 547 -0.94 -3.74 -13.18
C THR A 547 -0.93 -2.60 -14.21
N VAL A 548 -0.32 -1.47 -13.87
CA VAL A 548 -0.23 -0.29 -14.74
C VAL A 548 1.21 0.21 -14.76
N THR A 549 1.89 0.01 -15.90
CA THR A 549 3.26 0.50 -16.14
C THR A 549 3.22 1.69 -17.09
N LYS A 550 3.95 2.77 -16.77
CA LYS A 550 4.01 4.00 -17.58
C LYS A 550 5.41 4.59 -17.58
N SER A 551 5.78 5.24 -18.68
CA SER A 551 6.93 6.14 -18.74
C SER A 551 6.59 7.34 -19.61
N PHE A 552 6.81 8.56 -19.11
CA PHE A 552 6.49 9.78 -19.86
C PHE A 552 7.36 10.99 -19.50
N GLU A 553 7.44 11.96 -20.41
CA GLU A 553 8.18 13.21 -20.21
C GLU A 553 7.33 14.26 -19.47
N LEU A 554 7.64 14.55 -18.21
CA LEU A 554 6.94 15.52 -17.36
C LEU A 554 7.29 16.98 -17.74
N LYS A 555 6.82 17.43 -18.92
CA LYS A 555 7.00 18.80 -19.44
C LYS A 555 5.95 19.79 -18.93
N ASN A 556 4.74 19.29 -18.70
CA ASN A 556 3.55 19.99 -18.22
C ASN A 556 3.57 20.25 -16.70
N ASN A 557 2.83 21.26 -16.21
CA ASN A 557 2.62 21.46 -14.77
C ASN A 557 1.41 20.66 -14.26
N PHE A 558 0.46 20.33 -15.15
CA PHE A 558 -0.66 19.43 -14.87
C PHE A 558 -0.75 18.34 -15.94
N VAL A 559 -0.83 17.08 -15.50
CA VAL A 559 -1.15 15.93 -16.36
C VAL A 559 -2.11 15.03 -15.60
N GLN A 560 -3.25 14.71 -16.19
CA GLN A 560 -4.19 13.70 -15.69
C GLN A 560 -4.38 12.62 -16.75
N MET A 561 -4.30 11.36 -16.34
CA MET A 561 -4.61 10.20 -17.17
C MET A 561 -5.74 9.42 -16.48
N ASN A 562 -6.78 9.06 -17.22
CA ASN A 562 -7.89 8.25 -16.70
C ASN A 562 -8.19 7.08 -17.65
N TRP A 563 -8.64 5.96 -17.10
CA TRP A 563 -9.04 4.79 -17.89
C TRP A 563 -10.28 4.09 -17.34
N LYS A 564 -10.92 3.31 -18.21
CA LYS A 564 -11.91 2.28 -17.87
C LYS A 564 -11.71 1.06 -18.76
N ILE A 565 -11.79 -0.14 -18.18
CA ILE A 565 -11.86 -1.44 -18.86
C ILE A 565 -13.09 -2.18 -18.31
N ASP A 566 -14.21 -2.14 -19.05
CA ASP A 566 -15.47 -2.77 -18.65
C ASP A 566 -15.51 -4.24 -19.08
N LEU A 567 -15.20 -5.14 -18.14
CA LEU A 567 -15.15 -6.59 -18.37
C LEU A 567 -16.52 -7.25 -18.66
N ILE A 568 -17.63 -6.54 -18.50
CA ILE A 568 -18.98 -7.07 -18.73
C ILE A 568 -19.46 -6.69 -20.12
N ASN A 569 -19.19 -5.45 -20.53
CA ASN A 569 -19.66 -4.88 -21.79
C ASN A 569 -18.57 -4.88 -22.88
N ASN A 570 -17.33 -5.25 -22.56
CA ASN A 570 -16.16 -5.17 -23.44
C ASN A 570 -15.94 -3.77 -24.05
N THR A 571 -16.30 -2.74 -23.26
CA THR A 571 -16.12 -1.32 -23.59
C THR A 571 -15.00 -0.72 -22.76
N GLY A 572 -14.43 0.40 -23.20
CA GLY A 572 -13.46 1.09 -22.39
C GLY A 572 -12.96 2.39 -22.98
N PHE A 573 -12.09 3.05 -22.23
CA PHE A 573 -11.38 4.23 -22.70
C PHE A 573 -10.02 4.38 -22.00
N PHE A 574 -9.14 5.11 -22.68
CA PHE A 574 -7.99 5.77 -22.08
C PHE A 574 -7.99 7.24 -22.54
N ASN A 575 -8.02 8.18 -21.60
CA ASN A 575 -7.83 9.60 -21.89
C ASN A 575 -6.66 10.21 -21.12
N ILE A 576 -6.13 11.28 -21.69
CA ILE A 576 -5.11 12.15 -21.08
C ILE A 576 -5.49 13.62 -21.29
N THR A 577 -5.32 14.42 -20.25
CA THR A 577 -5.58 15.87 -20.23
C THR A 577 -4.40 16.60 -19.57
N ARG A 578 -3.98 17.75 -20.11
CA ARG A 578 -2.80 18.51 -19.63
C ARG A 578 -2.91 20.02 -19.89
N ASP A 579 -1.97 20.81 -19.36
CA ASP A 579 -2.00 22.29 -19.36
C ASP A 579 -1.21 23.01 -20.47
N SER A 580 -0.61 22.27 -21.41
CA SER A 580 0.28 22.82 -22.44
C SER A 580 0.52 21.80 -23.55
N GLU A 581 0.61 22.29 -24.80
CA GLU A 581 0.71 21.48 -26.02
C GLU A 581 2.12 20.97 -26.33
N SER A 582 3.14 21.35 -25.53
CA SER A 582 4.55 20.97 -25.76
C SER A 582 4.72 19.48 -26.05
N ILE A 583 5.60 19.11 -27.00
CA ILE A 583 5.75 17.72 -27.46
C ILE A 583 6.09 16.82 -26.25
N MET A 584 5.24 15.85 -25.94
CA MET A 584 5.40 14.89 -24.83
C MET A 584 5.31 13.46 -25.36
N THR A 585 6.34 12.66 -25.11
CA THR A 585 6.27 11.21 -25.33
C THR A 585 5.67 10.52 -24.09
N LEU A 586 4.74 9.58 -24.32
CA LEU A 586 4.08 8.75 -23.30
C LEU A 586 4.04 7.29 -23.77
N SER A 587 4.44 6.37 -22.89
CA SER A 587 4.14 4.95 -22.99
C SER A 587 3.21 4.50 -21.85
N THR A 588 2.37 3.50 -22.10
CA THR A 588 1.47 2.91 -21.10
C THR A 588 1.23 1.45 -21.42
N ILE A 589 1.27 0.60 -20.40
CA ILE A 589 0.75 -0.77 -20.40
C ILE A 589 -0.23 -0.85 -19.23
N ILE A 590 -1.42 -1.37 -19.47
CA ILE A 590 -2.42 -1.73 -18.44
C ILE A 590 -2.76 -3.20 -18.65
N GLU A 591 -2.56 -4.01 -17.62
CA GLU A 591 -2.94 -5.43 -17.57
C GLU A 591 -4.04 -5.58 -16.53
N TYR A 592 -5.18 -6.19 -16.91
CA TYR A 592 -6.32 -6.37 -16.00
C TYR A 592 -7.20 -7.55 -16.43
N ASN A 593 -7.27 -8.63 -15.64
CA ASN A 593 -8.15 -9.79 -15.90
C ASN A 593 -8.13 -10.26 -17.37
N ASN A 594 -6.96 -10.68 -17.85
CA ASN A 594 -6.65 -11.07 -19.24
C ASN A 594 -6.78 -9.97 -20.31
N TRP A 595 -7.17 -8.73 -19.98
CA TRP A 595 -6.98 -7.60 -20.89
C TRP A 595 -5.56 -7.06 -20.79
N THR A 596 -4.94 -6.79 -21.94
CA THR A 596 -3.69 -6.03 -22.04
C THR A 596 -3.91 -4.87 -22.99
N PHE A 597 -3.79 -3.64 -22.48
CA PHE A 597 -3.82 -2.41 -23.26
C PHE A 597 -2.44 -1.77 -23.29
N THR A 598 -1.80 -1.74 -24.45
CA THR A 598 -0.51 -1.07 -24.66
C THR A 598 -0.69 0.17 -25.53
N LYS A 599 0.03 1.25 -25.22
CA LYS A 599 -0.06 2.53 -25.91
C LYS A 599 1.30 3.24 -25.96
N ALA A 600 1.65 3.77 -27.12
CA ALA A 600 2.74 4.73 -27.29
C ALA A 600 2.21 5.98 -28.01
N ILE A 601 2.56 7.18 -27.53
CA ILE A 601 2.07 8.44 -28.09
C ILE A 601 3.19 9.49 -28.12
N GLU A 602 3.22 10.28 -29.20
CA GLU A 602 3.79 11.63 -29.19
C GLU A 602 2.63 12.65 -29.19
N LEU A 603 2.43 13.37 -28.08
CA LEU A 603 1.32 14.30 -27.87
C LEU A 603 1.70 15.74 -28.22
N LYS A 604 0.85 16.41 -29.02
CA LYS A 604 1.01 17.82 -29.46
C LYS A 604 -0.23 18.71 -29.20
N ASN A 605 -1.11 18.23 -28.33
CA ASN A 605 -2.43 18.80 -28.02
C ASN A 605 -2.74 18.61 -26.51
N ASN A 606 -3.81 19.20 -25.97
CA ASN A 606 -4.06 19.24 -24.52
C ASN A 606 -4.96 18.10 -24.00
N HIS A 607 -5.80 17.50 -24.85
CA HIS A 607 -6.69 16.40 -24.50
C HIS A 607 -6.77 15.35 -25.63
N LEU A 608 -6.49 14.09 -25.33
CA LEU A 608 -6.66 12.96 -26.25
C LEU A 608 -7.40 11.83 -25.55
N GLN A 609 -8.49 11.34 -26.15
CA GLN A 609 -9.21 10.15 -25.73
C GLN A 609 -9.21 9.09 -26.83
N LEU A 610 -8.84 7.86 -26.47
CA LEU A 610 -9.12 6.63 -27.22
C LEU A 610 -10.22 5.88 -26.46
N SER A 611 -11.23 5.38 -27.16
CA SER A 611 -12.35 4.62 -26.59
C SER A 611 -12.79 3.50 -27.52
N TRP A 612 -13.21 2.36 -26.95
CA TRP A 612 -13.54 1.14 -27.69
C TRP A 612 -14.83 0.48 -27.18
N ASP A 613 -15.43 -0.31 -28.06
CA ASP A 613 -16.73 -0.97 -27.91
C ASP A 613 -16.72 -2.21 -28.81
N ILE A 614 -16.44 -3.40 -28.25
CA ILE A 614 -16.03 -4.59 -29.03
C ILE A 614 -16.82 -5.83 -28.60
N ASN A 615 -17.51 -6.49 -29.52
CA ASN A 615 -18.23 -7.73 -29.26
C ASN A 615 -17.62 -8.89 -30.06
N ARG A 616 -16.76 -9.69 -29.41
CA ARG A 616 -16.09 -10.87 -30.00
C ARG A 616 -17.10 -11.92 -30.50
N GLU A 617 -18.16 -12.21 -29.75
CA GLU A 617 -19.18 -13.21 -30.14
C GLU A 617 -19.93 -12.81 -31.41
N GLN A 618 -20.24 -11.53 -31.55
CA GLN A 618 -20.95 -10.98 -32.72
C GLN A 618 -19.98 -10.59 -33.86
N ARG A 619 -18.66 -10.67 -33.62
CA ARG A 619 -17.58 -10.17 -34.48
C ARG A 619 -17.81 -8.73 -34.97
N MET A 620 -18.33 -7.89 -34.08
CA MET A 620 -18.52 -6.46 -34.30
C MET A 620 -17.61 -5.67 -33.39
N GLY A 621 -17.29 -4.44 -33.77
CA GLY A 621 -16.66 -3.52 -32.84
C GLY A 621 -16.42 -2.14 -33.44
N ARG A 622 -15.92 -1.26 -32.58
CA ARG A 622 -15.67 0.12 -32.87
C ARG A 622 -14.53 0.65 -32.02
N VAL A 623 -13.74 1.54 -32.63
CA VAL A 623 -12.79 2.41 -31.92
C VAL A 623 -13.02 3.86 -32.33
N ILE A 624 -13.10 4.74 -31.34
CA ILE A 624 -13.19 6.19 -31.48
C ILE A 624 -11.92 6.81 -30.90
N LEU A 625 -11.26 7.65 -31.70
CA LEU A 625 -10.17 8.53 -31.29
C LEU A 625 -10.64 9.98 -31.41
N ALA A 626 -10.54 10.74 -30.32
CA ALA A 626 -10.96 12.14 -30.26
C ALA A 626 -9.89 13.01 -29.59
N ARG A 627 -9.70 14.24 -30.10
CA ARG A 627 -8.80 15.24 -29.49
C ARG A 627 -9.31 16.66 -29.56
N ASP A 628 -8.68 17.54 -28.78
CA ASP A 628 -8.80 18.99 -28.91
C ASP A 628 -8.01 19.55 -30.11
N THR A 629 -8.43 20.75 -30.55
CA THR A 629 -7.80 21.54 -31.61
C THR A 629 -6.46 22.14 -31.16
N GLY A 630 -5.45 21.29 -30.96
CA GLY A 630 -4.07 21.69 -30.67
C GLY A 630 -3.23 21.97 -31.93
N SER A 631 -2.10 22.63 -31.74
CA SER A 631 -1.21 23.20 -32.78
C SER A 631 -0.33 22.21 -33.56
N GLY A 632 -0.44 20.89 -33.32
CA GLY A 632 0.27 19.89 -34.09
C GLY A 632 -0.38 18.51 -34.09
N ASN A 633 0.04 17.66 -35.03
CA ASN A 633 -0.46 16.30 -35.21
C ASN A 633 0.17 15.36 -34.16
N PRO A 634 -0.59 14.72 -33.26
CA PRO A 634 -0.07 13.62 -32.46
C PRO A 634 0.09 12.33 -33.30
N THR A 635 1.09 11.53 -32.95
CA THR A 635 1.27 10.16 -33.47
C THR A 635 0.90 9.18 -32.38
N LEU A 636 0.13 8.15 -32.72
CA LEU A 636 -0.40 7.16 -31.77
C LEU A 636 -0.20 5.75 -32.31
N SER A 637 0.43 4.88 -31.53
CA SER A 637 0.33 3.43 -31.68
C SER A 637 -0.40 2.84 -30.47
N PHE A 638 -1.32 1.91 -30.68
CA PHE A 638 -1.95 1.17 -29.59
C PHE A 638 -2.16 -0.30 -29.94
N SER A 639 -2.29 -1.11 -28.89
CA SER A 639 -2.62 -2.52 -28.93
C SER A 639 -3.63 -2.80 -27.82
N LEU A 640 -4.70 -3.52 -28.15
CA LEU A 640 -5.77 -3.90 -27.22
C LEU A 640 -6.04 -5.40 -27.38
N ALA A 641 -5.57 -6.18 -26.41
CA ALA A 641 -5.67 -7.64 -26.42
C ALA A 641 -6.56 -8.15 -25.28
N HIS A 642 -7.31 -9.23 -25.53
CA HIS A 642 -8.12 -9.95 -24.54
C HIS A 642 -8.41 -11.39 -25.00
N ASP A 643 -8.12 -12.40 -24.16
CA ASP A 643 -8.48 -13.82 -24.37
C ASP A 643 -8.14 -14.38 -25.78
N GLY A 644 -6.99 -13.99 -26.31
CA GLY A 644 -6.49 -14.41 -27.63
C GLY A 644 -6.93 -13.54 -28.80
N TRP A 645 -7.82 -12.58 -28.57
CA TRP A 645 -8.15 -11.50 -29.51
C TRP A 645 -7.16 -10.33 -29.36
N ILE A 646 -6.80 -9.68 -30.46
CA ILE A 646 -5.91 -8.50 -30.50
C ILE A 646 -6.43 -7.50 -31.55
N LEU A 647 -6.43 -6.22 -31.22
CA LEU A 647 -6.55 -5.10 -32.15
C LEU A 647 -5.32 -4.20 -32.03
N ASP A 648 -4.56 -4.07 -33.12
CA ASP A 648 -3.36 -3.25 -33.23
C ASP A 648 -3.55 -2.14 -34.27
N ASP A 649 -2.99 -0.96 -34.00
CA ASP A 649 -3.11 0.24 -34.85
C ASP A 649 -1.87 1.16 -34.72
N THR A 650 -1.57 1.93 -35.77
CA THR A 650 -0.67 3.08 -35.75
C THR A 650 -1.17 4.18 -36.68
N LEU A 651 -1.33 5.38 -36.11
CA LEU A 651 -2.01 6.54 -36.70
C LEU A 651 -1.13 7.81 -36.64
N GLU A 652 -1.10 8.59 -37.73
CA GLU A 652 -0.78 10.02 -37.66
C GLU A 652 -2.08 10.83 -37.62
N PHE A 653 -2.49 11.27 -36.43
CA PHE A 653 -3.84 11.78 -36.21
C PHE A 653 -3.93 13.29 -36.45
N GLN A 654 -3.95 13.67 -37.73
CA GLN A 654 -4.04 15.07 -38.15
C GLN A 654 -5.38 15.72 -37.76
N ASN A 655 -6.45 14.94 -37.60
CA ASN A 655 -7.81 15.41 -37.30
C ASN A 655 -8.15 15.47 -35.81
N ASN A 656 -9.34 15.96 -35.50
CA ASN A 656 -9.90 15.98 -34.14
C ASN A 656 -10.79 14.77 -33.82
N TYR A 657 -11.23 14.02 -34.83
CA TYR A 657 -12.09 12.84 -34.70
C TYR A 657 -11.71 11.76 -35.72
N LEU A 658 -11.78 10.50 -35.29
CA LEU A 658 -11.81 9.30 -36.12
C LEU A 658 -12.68 8.26 -35.40
N GLU A 659 -13.64 7.68 -36.11
CA GLU A 659 -14.35 6.46 -35.70
C GLU A 659 -14.15 5.41 -36.80
N LEU A 660 -13.50 4.29 -36.45
CA LEU A 660 -13.58 3.04 -37.21
C LEU A 660 -14.66 2.19 -36.55
N TYR A 661 -15.50 1.55 -37.35
CA TYR A 661 -16.29 0.41 -36.91
C TYR A 661 -16.28 -0.73 -37.93
N TRP A 662 -16.56 -1.94 -37.46
CA TRP A 662 -16.62 -3.15 -38.27
C TRP A 662 -17.75 -4.08 -37.83
N GLN A 663 -18.28 -4.83 -38.80
CA GLN A 663 -19.06 -6.04 -38.63
C GLN A 663 -18.49 -7.10 -39.57
N LEU A 664 -18.13 -8.26 -39.04
CA LEU A 664 -17.57 -9.39 -39.80
C LEU A 664 -18.57 -10.56 -39.81
N PRO A 665 -18.43 -11.53 -40.73
CA PRO A 665 -19.44 -12.57 -40.86
C PRO A 665 -19.34 -13.60 -39.73
N THR A 666 -20.50 -14.13 -39.35
CA THR A 666 -20.71 -15.16 -38.33
C THR A 666 -21.60 -16.28 -38.88
N GLN A 667 -21.77 -17.37 -38.14
CA GLN A 667 -22.62 -18.50 -38.55
C GLN A 667 -24.09 -18.13 -38.80
N THR A 668 -24.55 -16.98 -38.33
CA THR A 668 -25.93 -16.47 -38.47
C THR A 668 -26.03 -15.17 -39.27
N ASN A 669 -24.91 -14.57 -39.66
CA ASN A 669 -24.88 -13.30 -40.40
C ASN A 669 -23.78 -13.33 -41.48
N SER A 670 -24.18 -13.31 -42.75
CA SER A 670 -23.28 -13.23 -43.91
C SER A 670 -22.74 -11.84 -44.20
N HIS A 671 -23.27 -10.81 -43.55
CA HIS A 671 -23.01 -9.42 -43.92
C HIS A 671 -21.75 -8.86 -43.28
N VAL A 672 -20.87 -8.30 -44.12
CA VAL A 672 -19.64 -7.61 -43.73
C VAL A 672 -19.83 -6.12 -43.98
N GLU A 673 -19.48 -5.28 -43.01
CA GLU A 673 -19.46 -3.83 -43.15
C GLU A 673 -18.21 -3.26 -42.46
N LEU A 674 -17.48 -2.38 -43.14
CA LEU A 674 -16.32 -1.65 -42.61
C LEU A 674 -16.56 -0.16 -42.87
N GLY A 675 -16.54 0.65 -41.80
CA GLY A 675 -16.91 2.07 -41.87
C GLY A 675 -15.94 3.00 -41.13
N LEU A 676 -15.67 4.15 -41.73
CA LEU A 676 -14.73 5.17 -41.27
C LEU A 676 -15.38 6.56 -41.31
N LEU A 677 -15.33 7.29 -40.19
CA LEU A 677 -15.85 8.66 -40.05
C LEU A 677 -14.72 9.61 -39.61
N THR A 678 -14.35 10.60 -40.45
CA THR A 678 -13.29 11.58 -40.13
C THR A 678 -13.82 13.01 -39.89
N SER A 679 -15.13 13.22 -40.06
CA SER A 679 -15.80 14.52 -39.83
C SER A 679 -15.20 15.69 -40.64
N GLY A 680 -14.88 15.47 -41.92
CA GLY A 680 -14.23 16.47 -42.80
C GLY A 680 -12.71 16.38 -42.88
N GLY A 681 -12.09 15.46 -42.13
CA GLY A 681 -10.65 15.40 -41.91
C GLY A 681 -9.85 14.55 -42.91
N GLN A 682 -8.54 14.83 -43.00
CA GLN A 682 -7.53 14.07 -43.76
C GLN A 682 -6.75 13.11 -42.86
N LEU A 683 -6.53 11.87 -43.30
CA LEU A 683 -5.71 10.84 -42.64
C LEU A 683 -4.79 10.18 -43.66
N PHE A 684 -3.61 9.73 -43.24
CA PHE A 684 -2.63 9.09 -44.12
C PHE A 684 -1.92 7.93 -43.40
N HIS A 685 -1.60 6.86 -44.14
CA HIS A 685 -0.77 5.73 -43.69
C HIS A 685 -1.19 5.09 -42.35
N ASN A 686 -2.48 4.81 -42.21
CA ASN A 686 -3.04 4.12 -41.06
C ASN A 686 -3.12 2.62 -41.38
N THR A 687 -2.86 1.75 -40.40
CA THR A 687 -3.02 0.30 -40.58
C THR A 687 -3.63 -0.31 -39.33
N ILE A 688 -4.85 -0.82 -39.46
CA ILE A 688 -5.61 -1.44 -38.36
C ILE A 688 -5.77 -2.93 -38.66
N SER A 689 -5.31 -3.80 -37.75
CA SER A 689 -5.45 -5.26 -37.85
C SER A 689 -6.20 -5.83 -36.65
N VAL A 690 -7.09 -6.79 -36.90
CA VAL A 690 -7.80 -7.57 -35.87
C VAL A 690 -7.45 -9.05 -36.00
N ILE A 691 -6.99 -9.65 -34.90
CA ILE A 691 -6.51 -11.03 -34.81
C ILE A 691 -7.36 -11.76 -33.76
N ASP A 692 -7.71 -13.03 -34.01
CA ASP A 692 -8.48 -13.91 -33.13
C ASP A 692 -7.79 -15.28 -33.08
N GLU A 693 -7.28 -15.68 -31.91
CA GLU A 693 -6.53 -16.93 -31.67
C GLU A 693 -5.35 -17.15 -32.65
N GLY A 694 -4.68 -16.06 -33.00
CA GLY A 694 -3.53 -16.05 -33.93
C GLY A 694 -3.92 -16.05 -35.41
N THR A 695 -5.22 -16.01 -35.73
CA THR A 695 -5.74 -15.85 -37.09
C THR A 695 -6.15 -14.40 -37.31
N GLU A 696 -5.55 -13.71 -38.29
CA GLU A 696 -6.02 -12.37 -38.69
C GLU A 696 -7.45 -12.49 -39.27
N LEU A 697 -8.39 -11.76 -38.70
CA LEU A 697 -9.79 -11.68 -39.15
C LEU A 697 -9.95 -10.60 -40.21
N PHE A 698 -9.29 -9.46 -40.04
CA PHE A 698 -9.13 -8.45 -41.09
C PHE A 698 -7.93 -7.53 -40.84
N HIS A 699 -7.48 -6.86 -41.90
CA HIS A 699 -6.66 -5.65 -41.86
C HIS A 699 -7.20 -4.57 -42.79
N ILE A 700 -6.96 -3.30 -42.46
CA ILE A 700 -7.29 -2.12 -43.27
C ILE A 700 -6.08 -1.17 -43.25
N GLY A 701 -5.35 -1.10 -44.36
CA GLY A 701 -4.38 -0.03 -44.66
C GLY A 701 -5.04 1.06 -45.50
N PHE A 702 -4.86 2.35 -45.15
CA PHE A 702 -5.43 3.47 -45.93
C PHE A 702 -4.87 4.87 -45.59
N GLY A 703 -4.92 5.76 -46.58
CA GLY A 703 -5.12 7.20 -46.43
C GLY A 703 -6.52 7.63 -46.89
N LEU A 704 -7.18 8.57 -46.20
CA LEU A 704 -8.60 8.93 -46.39
C LEU A 704 -8.87 10.42 -46.15
N GLN A 705 -9.74 11.00 -46.98
CA GLN A 705 -10.43 12.27 -46.77
C GLN A 705 -11.91 12.13 -47.16
N THR A 706 -12.82 12.50 -46.25
CA THR A 706 -14.28 12.48 -46.45
C THR A 706 -14.94 13.67 -45.74
N ASP A 707 -15.98 14.26 -46.34
CA ASP A 707 -16.82 15.29 -45.68
C ASP A 707 -17.97 14.70 -44.83
N ASP A 708 -18.10 13.38 -44.80
CA ASP A 708 -19.09 12.62 -44.03
C ASP A 708 -18.42 11.31 -43.57
N HIS A 709 -18.91 10.16 -44.04
CA HIS A 709 -18.38 8.82 -43.84
C HIS A 709 -17.80 8.21 -45.13
N TYR A 710 -17.00 7.16 -44.95
CA TYR A 710 -16.64 6.15 -45.95
C TYR A 710 -17.12 4.79 -45.42
N ILE A 711 -17.94 4.05 -46.18
CA ILE A 711 -18.42 2.72 -45.80
C ILE A 711 -18.34 1.78 -47.01
N ILE A 712 -17.77 0.59 -46.80
CA ILE A 712 -17.88 -0.53 -47.73
C ILE A 712 -18.58 -1.71 -47.04
N SER A 713 -19.49 -2.37 -47.76
CA SER A 713 -20.21 -3.53 -47.24
C SER A 713 -20.57 -4.54 -48.32
N TRP A 714 -20.72 -5.81 -47.95
CA TRP A 714 -21.07 -6.92 -48.85
C TRP A 714 -21.62 -8.12 -48.09
N ASP A 715 -22.31 -9.02 -48.80
CA ASP A 715 -22.69 -10.33 -48.28
C ASP A 715 -21.68 -11.40 -48.74
N TYR A 716 -21.27 -12.28 -47.82
CA TYR A 716 -20.47 -13.46 -48.11
C TYR A 716 -21.27 -14.75 -47.92
N LEU A 717 -21.49 -15.50 -49.00
CA LEU A 717 -22.22 -16.77 -48.98
C LEU A 717 -21.54 -17.80 -49.88
N ASN A 718 -21.19 -18.96 -49.32
CA ASN A 718 -20.63 -20.11 -50.04
C ASN A 718 -19.42 -19.77 -50.94
N GLY A 719 -18.48 -18.94 -50.45
CA GLY A 719 -17.29 -18.51 -51.20
C GLY A 719 -17.50 -17.31 -52.13
N GLN A 720 -18.75 -16.88 -52.36
CA GLN A 720 -19.13 -15.79 -53.26
C GLN A 720 -19.35 -14.47 -52.50
N ILE A 721 -18.97 -13.36 -53.16
CA ILE A 721 -19.27 -11.99 -52.73
C ILE A 721 -20.52 -11.52 -53.49
N SER A 722 -21.49 -10.95 -52.80
CA SER A 722 -22.68 -10.33 -53.41
C SER A 722 -23.05 -9.03 -52.69
N ASN A 723 -23.96 -8.24 -53.30
CA ASN A 723 -24.45 -6.97 -52.77
C ASN A 723 -23.36 -5.96 -52.37
N PHE A 724 -22.16 -6.03 -52.97
CA PHE A 724 -21.04 -5.16 -52.64
C PHE A 724 -21.39 -3.70 -52.92
N GLN A 725 -21.38 -2.89 -51.87
CA GLN A 725 -21.71 -1.47 -51.88
C GLN A 725 -20.52 -0.66 -51.39
N TRP A 726 -20.29 0.44 -52.08
CA TRP A 726 -19.35 1.50 -51.73
C TRP A 726 -20.17 2.76 -51.50
N SER A 727 -20.10 3.33 -50.31
CA SER A 727 -20.96 4.45 -49.92
C SER A 727 -20.29 5.50 -49.05
N GLY A 728 -20.96 6.65 -48.98
CA GLY A 728 -20.50 7.83 -48.26
C GLY A 728 -19.83 8.88 -49.15
N ARG A 729 -19.54 10.04 -48.57
CA ARG A 729 -19.03 11.20 -49.31
C ARG A 729 -17.52 11.21 -49.31
N LEU A 730 -16.95 10.50 -50.25
CA LEU A 730 -15.51 10.45 -50.42
C LEU A 730 -15.01 11.71 -51.14
N LEU A 731 -13.92 12.30 -50.63
CA LEU A 731 -13.17 13.37 -51.31
C LEU A 731 -11.87 12.82 -51.90
N ARG A 732 -11.16 11.98 -51.14
CA ARG A 732 -9.97 11.26 -51.59
C ARG A 732 -9.72 10.03 -50.72
N LEU A 733 -9.19 8.97 -51.31
CA LEU A 733 -8.79 7.72 -50.68
C LEU A 733 -7.53 7.23 -51.41
N THR A 734 -6.44 6.94 -50.70
CA THR A 734 -5.23 6.41 -51.34
C THR A 734 -4.64 5.27 -50.54
N ASP A 735 -3.78 4.49 -51.19
CA ASP A 735 -2.94 3.47 -50.56
C ASP A 735 -3.79 2.40 -49.83
N VAL A 736 -4.94 2.03 -50.41
CA VAL A 736 -5.88 1.08 -49.79
C VAL A 736 -5.41 -0.36 -49.97
N ASP A 737 -5.32 -1.07 -48.86
CA ASP A 737 -5.11 -2.52 -48.80
C ASP A 737 -6.02 -3.09 -47.70
N ILE A 738 -7.08 -3.81 -48.09
CA ILE A 738 -8.07 -4.37 -47.17
C ILE A 738 -8.14 -5.88 -47.37
N GLY A 739 -7.73 -6.63 -46.35
CA GLY A 739 -7.88 -8.07 -46.27
C GLY A 739 -8.95 -8.43 -45.27
N VAL A 740 -9.91 -9.29 -45.64
CA VAL A 740 -10.89 -9.87 -44.71
C VAL A 740 -10.88 -11.39 -44.85
N ASN A 741 -10.82 -12.08 -43.71
CA ASN A 741 -10.78 -13.54 -43.63
C ASN A 741 -12.21 -14.10 -43.57
N LEU A 742 -12.61 -14.78 -44.64
CA LEU A 742 -13.96 -15.27 -44.87
C LEU A 742 -13.97 -16.80 -44.75
N ASP A 743 -13.97 -17.28 -43.51
CA ASP A 743 -13.90 -18.70 -43.11
C ASP A 743 -12.65 -19.45 -43.63
N GLY A 744 -11.49 -18.77 -43.61
CA GLY A 744 -10.20 -19.32 -44.04
C GLY A 744 -9.79 -18.93 -45.47
N GLU A 745 -10.68 -18.29 -46.24
CA GLU A 745 -10.34 -17.65 -47.51
C GLU A 745 -10.14 -16.14 -47.32
N LEU A 746 -8.96 -15.62 -47.66
CA LEU A 746 -8.72 -14.18 -47.69
C LEU A 746 -9.42 -13.54 -48.89
N PHE A 747 -10.32 -12.58 -48.65
CA PHE A 747 -10.78 -11.61 -49.65
C PHE A 747 -9.95 -10.34 -49.55
N SER A 748 -9.45 -9.84 -50.68
CA SER A 748 -8.56 -8.68 -50.74
C SER A 748 -9.11 -7.62 -51.69
N ILE A 749 -9.09 -6.37 -51.25
CA ILE A 749 -9.47 -5.16 -51.98
C ILE A 749 -8.27 -4.22 -51.98
N SER A 750 -7.90 -3.70 -53.15
CA SER A 750 -6.97 -2.57 -53.26
C SER A 750 -7.57 -1.49 -54.17
N ALA A 751 -7.38 -0.23 -53.79
CA ALA A 751 -8.01 0.91 -54.44
C ALA A 751 -7.26 2.23 -54.24
N ASP A 752 -7.38 3.12 -55.21
CA ASP A 752 -7.00 4.53 -55.12
C ASP A 752 -8.12 5.37 -55.77
N ILE A 753 -8.66 6.35 -55.06
CA ILE A 753 -9.74 7.23 -55.57
C ILE A 753 -9.45 8.70 -55.22
N ASP A 754 -9.41 9.55 -56.23
CA ASP A 754 -9.32 11.02 -56.09
C ASP A 754 -10.49 11.64 -56.87
N VAL A 755 -11.29 12.51 -56.25
CA VAL A 755 -12.52 13.04 -56.89
C VAL A 755 -12.61 14.57 -56.87
N GLY A 756 -13.20 15.11 -57.93
CA GLY A 756 -13.30 16.54 -58.18
C GLY A 756 -13.31 16.85 -59.68
N GLU A 757 -12.90 18.08 -60.03
CA GLU A 757 -12.75 18.53 -61.42
C GLU A 757 -11.81 17.60 -62.19
N SER A 758 -10.62 17.35 -61.64
CA SER A 758 -9.73 16.25 -62.05
C SER A 758 -9.87 15.11 -61.06
N GLY A 759 -9.70 13.87 -61.51
CA GLY A 759 -9.78 12.71 -60.62
C GLY A 759 -9.47 11.38 -61.28
N SER A 760 -9.45 10.33 -60.48
CA SER A 760 -9.22 8.94 -60.91
C SER A 760 -9.82 7.94 -59.94
N ILE A 761 -10.17 6.76 -60.45
CA ILE A 761 -10.56 5.59 -59.67
C ILE A 761 -9.77 4.40 -60.16
N GLU A 762 -9.05 3.77 -59.26
CA GLU A 762 -8.39 2.50 -59.48
C GLU A 762 -8.96 1.45 -58.52
N LEU A 763 -9.22 0.24 -59.03
CA LEU A 763 -9.85 -0.85 -58.29
C LEU A 763 -9.25 -2.20 -58.68
N GLN A 764 -8.91 -3.01 -57.69
CA GLN A 764 -8.51 -4.41 -57.87
C GLN A 764 -9.05 -5.29 -56.73
N PHE A 765 -9.59 -6.46 -57.09
CA PHE A 765 -10.17 -7.44 -56.15
C PHE A 765 -9.59 -8.83 -56.41
N ASN A 766 -9.37 -9.64 -55.37
CA ASN A 766 -8.89 -11.02 -55.55
C ASN A 766 -10.00 -12.05 -55.86
N LYS A 767 -11.27 -11.71 -55.58
CA LYS A 767 -12.49 -12.42 -55.99
C LYS A 767 -13.24 -11.59 -57.05
N ALA A 768 -14.22 -12.19 -57.73
CA ALA A 768 -15.10 -11.44 -58.62
C ALA A 768 -16.16 -10.65 -57.81
N VAL A 769 -16.39 -9.38 -58.17
CA VAL A 769 -17.23 -8.43 -57.43
C VAL A 769 -17.99 -7.54 -58.40
N THR A 770 -19.28 -7.27 -58.13
CA THR A 770 -20.02 -6.15 -58.73
C THR A 770 -20.03 -5.00 -57.75
N VAL A 771 -19.20 -3.99 -57.98
CA VAL A 771 -19.12 -2.80 -57.12
C VAL A 771 -20.32 -1.90 -57.43
N ASN A 772 -21.11 -1.54 -56.42
CA ASN A 772 -22.22 -0.59 -56.56
C ASN A 772 -21.89 0.70 -55.79
N PHE A 773 -21.92 1.86 -56.45
CA PHE A 773 -21.69 3.17 -55.85
C PHE A 773 -23.02 3.75 -55.35
N VAL A 774 -23.15 3.97 -54.04
CA VAL A 774 -24.41 4.30 -53.35
C VAL A 774 -24.22 5.52 -52.44
N ASN A 775 -25.11 6.51 -52.51
CA ASN A 775 -25.03 7.74 -51.69
C ASN A 775 -23.73 8.56 -51.86
N THR A 776 -22.97 8.30 -52.93
CA THR A 776 -21.68 8.93 -53.29
C THR A 776 -21.86 10.25 -54.05
N ALA A 777 -22.69 11.15 -53.51
CA ALA A 777 -23.01 12.44 -54.13
C ALA A 777 -23.00 13.60 -53.10
N SER A 778 -22.42 14.73 -53.51
CA SER A 778 -22.30 15.98 -52.77
C SER A 778 -22.72 17.16 -53.65
N ASP A 779 -22.76 18.38 -53.09
CA ASP A 779 -23.14 19.58 -53.86
C ASP A 779 -22.12 19.94 -54.98
N THR A 780 -20.94 19.30 -55.00
CA THR A 780 -19.86 19.52 -55.97
C THR A 780 -19.58 18.34 -56.89
N PHE A 781 -19.72 17.09 -56.41
CA PHE A 781 -19.32 15.90 -57.17
C PHE A 781 -20.33 14.76 -56.98
N LYS A 782 -20.50 13.96 -58.02
CA LYS A 782 -21.32 12.75 -58.01
C LYS A 782 -20.59 11.61 -58.71
N ILE A 783 -20.63 10.44 -58.11
CA ILE A 783 -20.48 9.16 -58.79
C ILE A 783 -21.68 8.27 -58.46
N ASN A 784 -22.16 7.49 -59.43
CA ASN A 784 -23.33 6.62 -59.27
C ASN A 784 -23.29 5.47 -60.29
N GLY A 785 -23.79 4.29 -59.90
CA GLY A 785 -23.96 3.13 -60.78
C GLY A 785 -23.22 1.88 -60.28
N ASN A 786 -22.85 0.98 -61.18
CA ASN A 786 -22.14 -0.25 -60.85
C ASN A 786 -21.13 -0.72 -61.91
N VAL A 787 -20.15 -1.52 -61.47
CA VAL A 787 -19.10 -2.10 -62.34
C VAL A 787 -18.79 -3.53 -61.90
N CYS A 788 -18.85 -4.48 -62.84
CA CYS A 788 -18.41 -5.86 -62.62
C CYS A 788 -16.89 -5.99 -62.84
N ILE A 789 -16.17 -6.46 -61.82
CA ILE A 789 -14.72 -6.71 -61.86
C ILE A 789 -14.47 -8.18 -61.54
N ASN A 790 -13.87 -8.90 -62.48
CA ASN A 790 -13.46 -10.30 -62.33
C ASN A 790 -12.26 -10.45 -61.38
N ALA A 791 -12.10 -11.64 -60.82
CA ALA A 791 -11.00 -11.99 -59.91
C ALA A 791 -9.62 -11.64 -60.49
N SER A 792 -8.82 -10.94 -59.68
CA SER A 792 -7.47 -10.45 -59.98
C SER A 792 -7.38 -9.50 -61.19
N LYS A 793 -8.48 -8.86 -61.60
CA LYS A 793 -8.48 -7.79 -62.61
C LYS A 793 -8.33 -6.41 -61.95
N ARG A 794 -7.72 -5.49 -62.69
CA ARG A 794 -7.47 -4.10 -62.29
C ARG A 794 -8.17 -3.18 -63.27
N LEU A 795 -8.98 -2.26 -62.76
CA LEU A 795 -9.60 -1.18 -63.50
C LEU A 795 -8.89 0.12 -63.16
N GLN A 796 -8.64 0.97 -64.15
CA GLN A 796 -8.32 2.37 -63.93
C GLN A 796 -9.24 3.28 -64.76
N LEU A 797 -9.79 4.28 -64.09
CA LEU A 797 -10.57 5.38 -64.64
C LEU A 797 -9.85 6.69 -64.32
N SER A 798 -9.86 7.67 -65.22
CA SER A 798 -9.36 9.02 -64.93
C SER A 798 -10.06 10.10 -65.76
N TRP A 799 -10.16 11.32 -65.24
CA TRP A 799 -10.92 12.39 -65.88
C TRP A 799 -10.40 13.80 -65.59
N VAL A 800 -10.82 14.74 -66.44
CA VAL A 800 -10.86 16.18 -66.19
C VAL A 800 -12.21 16.69 -66.71
N LEU A 801 -13.01 17.31 -65.86
CA LEU A 801 -14.40 17.70 -66.09
C LEU A 801 -14.55 19.22 -66.16
N GLY A 802 -14.92 19.76 -67.32
CA GLY A 802 -15.11 21.20 -67.48
C GLY A 802 -15.54 21.57 -68.89
N GLU A 803 -15.40 22.87 -69.23
CA GLU A 803 -15.68 23.38 -70.57
C GLU A 803 -14.92 22.62 -71.68
N THR A 804 -13.69 22.22 -71.38
CA THR A 804 -12.83 21.30 -72.15
C THR A 804 -12.31 20.25 -71.18
N GLY A 805 -12.31 18.98 -71.57
CA GLY A 805 -12.05 17.89 -70.63
C GLY A 805 -11.86 16.53 -71.29
N PHE A 806 -11.67 15.51 -70.44
CA PHE A 806 -11.58 14.12 -70.87
C PHE A 806 -12.12 13.13 -69.83
N PHE A 807 -12.41 11.92 -70.28
CA PHE A 807 -12.60 10.73 -69.47
C PHE A 807 -11.85 9.54 -70.11
N THR A 808 -11.14 8.76 -69.30
CA THR A 808 -10.36 7.59 -69.72
C THR A 808 -10.82 6.34 -68.98
N VAL A 809 -10.96 5.25 -69.73
CA VAL A 809 -11.13 3.86 -69.26
C VAL A 809 -9.90 3.06 -69.67
N TYR A 810 -9.29 2.34 -68.73
CA TYR A 810 -8.15 1.47 -68.97
C TYR A 810 -8.25 0.16 -68.18
N THR A 811 -8.07 -0.98 -68.86
CA THR A 811 -8.23 -2.33 -68.27
C THR A 811 -6.98 -3.20 -68.32
N TYR A 812 -5.81 -2.58 -68.54
CA TYR A 812 -4.49 -3.25 -68.53
C TYR A 812 -4.38 -4.45 -69.48
N GLY A 813 -5.06 -4.41 -70.63
CA GLY A 813 -5.03 -5.49 -71.63
C GLY A 813 -5.86 -6.72 -71.25
N GLN A 814 -6.95 -6.54 -70.48
CA GLN A 814 -7.74 -7.67 -69.96
C GLN A 814 -9.25 -7.39 -69.96
N PRO A 815 -10.11 -8.41 -70.21
CA PRO A 815 -11.55 -8.30 -70.04
C PRO A 815 -11.89 -8.20 -68.55
N LEU A 816 -12.71 -7.21 -68.19
CA LEU A 816 -12.95 -6.85 -66.79
C LEU A 816 -14.19 -7.55 -66.21
N GLY A 817 -15.30 -7.61 -66.94
CA GLY A 817 -16.58 -8.16 -66.44
C GLY A 817 -17.73 -8.02 -67.43
N ASP A 818 -18.93 -8.45 -67.01
CA ASP A 818 -20.08 -8.57 -67.91
C ASP A 818 -20.89 -7.27 -68.07
N GLN A 819 -20.81 -6.34 -67.12
CA GLN A 819 -21.57 -5.09 -67.09
C GLN A 819 -20.76 -3.91 -66.53
N PHE A 820 -21.00 -2.73 -67.11
CA PHE A 820 -20.48 -1.45 -66.64
C PHE A 820 -21.56 -0.37 -66.79
N SER A 821 -21.82 0.36 -65.72
CA SER A 821 -22.80 1.43 -65.65
C SER A 821 -22.29 2.51 -64.72
N LEU A 822 -21.73 3.59 -65.25
CA LEU A 822 -21.17 4.66 -64.42
C LEU A 822 -21.60 6.04 -64.92
N GLU A 823 -22.13 6.83 -63.99
CA GLU A 823 -22.41 8.25 -64.16
C GLU A 823 -21.52 9.05 -63.20
N VAL A 824 -20.74 9.99 -63.72
CA VAL A 824 -19.93 10.93 -62.94
C VAL A 824 -20.32 12.36 -63.30
N GLY A 825 -20.46 13.23 -62.30
CA GLY A 825 -20.86 14.63 -62.46
C GLY A 825 -20.09 15.58 -61.55
N TYR A 826 -19.91 16.82 -61.99
CA TYR A 826 -19.20 17.89 -61.31
C TYR A 826 -19.96 19.23 -61.44
N ASP A 827 -20.16 19.94 -60.33
CA ASP A 827 -20.70 21.30 -60.27
C ASP A 827 -19.66 22.27 -59.67
N PRO A 828 -18.98 23.11 -60.48
CA PRO A 828 -18.04 24.10 -59.96
C PRO A 828 -18.73 25.19 -59.13
N GLN A 829 -20.06 25.34 -59.20
CA GLN A 829 -20.82 26.34 -58.44
C GLN A 829 -21.33 25.81 -57.08
N HIS A 830 -21.06 24.55 -56.73
CA HIS A 830 -21.40 23.96 -55.43
C HIS A 830 -22.92 24.02 -55.12
N THR A 831 -23.77 23.75 -56.11
CA THR A 831 -25.25 23.84 -56.01
C THR A 831 -25.98 22.50 -56.15
N GLY A 832 -25.25 21.41 -56.35
CA GLY A 832 -25.81 20.09 -56.69
C GLY A 832 -26.38 19.99 -58.12
N ASN A 833 -26.24 21.03 -58.95
CA ASN A 833 -26.69 21.05 -60.34
C ASN A 833 -25.49 20.80 -61.27
N TYR A 834 -25.04 19.55 -61.34
CA TYR A 834 -23.86 19.14 -62.10
C TYR A 834 -23.86 19.73 -63.52
N GLN A 835 -22.76 20.39 -63.86
CA GLN A 835 -22.58 21.10 -65.13
C GLN A 835 -21.77 20.28 -66.12
N TYR A 836 -20.80 19.50 -65.62
CA TYR A 836 -19.86 18.72 -66.41
C TYR A 836 -19.82 17.28 -65.91
N GLY A 837 -19.47 16.31 -66.77
CA GLY A 837 -19.51 14.90 -66.40
C GLY A 837 -19.55 13.94 -67.58
N PHE A 838 -19.74 12.66 -67.30
CA PHE A 838 -19.94 11.62 -68.30
C PHE A 838 -20.89 10.52 -67.79
N ARG A 839 -21.50 9.79 -68.72
CA ARG A 839 -22.29 8.59 -68.43
C ARG A 839 -21.90 7.51 -69.43
N LEU A 840 -21.44 6.37 -68.93
CA LEU A 840 -21.07 5.20 -69.72
C LEU A 840 -21.89 3.99 -69.25
N LEU A 841 -22.58 3.35 -70.18
CA LEU A 841 -23.38 2.15 -70.01
C LEU A 841 -22.90 1.12 -71.03
N GLY A 842 -22.64 -0.12 -70.63
CA GLY A 842 -22.20 -1.17 -71.56
C GLY A 842 -22.32 -2.57 -70.98
N GLU A 843 -22.60 -3.53 -71.86
CA GLU A 843 -22.43 -4.96 -71.60
C GLU A 843 -21.05 -5.41 -72.14
N HIS A 844 -20.66 -6.66 -71.86
CA HIS A 844 -19.46 -7.32 -72.40
C HIS A 844 -18.19 -6.43 -72.30
N PHE A 845 -17.74 -6.13 -71.08
CA PHE A 845 -16.66 -5.16 -70.85
C PHE A 845 -15.27 -5.77 -71.16
N ILE A 846 -14.93 -5.75 -72.45
CA ILE A 846 -13.73 -6.31 -73.08
C ILE A 846 -12.47 -5.49 -72.75
N GLU A 847 -11.30 -6.09 -73.02
CA GLU A 847 -9.98 -5.45 -73.08
C GLU A 847 -10.03 -4.10 -73.82
N ILE A 848 -9.67 -3.00 -73.13
CA ILE A 848 -9.86 -1.66 -73.70
C ILE A 848 -8.94 -0.57 -73.10
N THR A 849 -8.47 0.34 -73.96
CA THR A 849 -7.94 1.67 -73.57
C THR A 849 -8.67 2.76 -74.35
N ARG A 850 -9.59 3.51 -73.74
CA ARG A 850 -10.29 4.64 -74.40
C ARG A 850 -10.09 5.91 -73.61
N THR A 851 -9.73 7.00 -74.29
CA THR A 851 -9.83 8.36 -73.78
C THR A 851 -10.78 9.15 -74.66
N ILE A 852 -11.92 9.56 -74.11
CA ILE A 852 -12.89 10.43 -74.77
C ILE A 852 -12.60 11.86 -74.34
N GLN A 853 -12.53 12.78 -75.30
CA GLN A 853 -12.18 14.18 -75.04
C GLN A 853 -13.20 15.12 -75.70
N TRP A 854 -13.45 16.26 -75.07
CA TRP A 854 -14.31 17.31 -75.61
C TRP A 854 -13.67 18.68 -75.42
N TYR A 855 -14.02 19.62 -76.30
CA TYR A 855 -13.60 21.02 -76.15
C TYR A 855 -14.73 22.00 -76.47
N SER A 856 -14.75 23.12 -75.76
CA SER A 856 -15.60 24.26 -76.07
C SER A 856 -14.89 25.26 -76.98
N VAL A 857 -15.67 26.07 -77.70
CA VAL A 857 -15.21 27.33 -78.30
C VAL A 857 -16.27 28.39 -78.00
N ASN A 858 -15.87 29.51 -77.39
CA ASN A 858 -16.74 30.64 -77.08
C ASN A 858 -18.02 30.26 -76.30
N GLY A 859 -17.93 29.34 -75.32
CA GLY A 859 -19.10 28.89 -74.55
C GLY A 859 -20.08 28.05 -75.37
N THR A 860 -19.59 27.23 -76.31
CA THR A 860 -20.36 26.21 -77.02
C THR A 860 -19.50 24.95 -77.16
N LEU A 861 -20.07 23.77 -76.85
CA LEU A 861 -19.43 22.48 -77.10
C LEU A 861 -19.14 22.31 -78.61
N ALA A 862 -17.86 22.32 -78.98
CA ALA A 862 -17.44 22.39 -80.38
C ALA A 862 -17.19 21.02 -81.00
N ARG A 863 -16.75 20.03 -80.21
CA ARG A 863 -16.56 18.65 -80.63
C ARG A 863 -16.41 17.71 -79.43
N ILE A 864 -16.76 16.45 -79.65
CA ILE A 864 -16.31 15.30 -78.85
C ILE A 864 -15.52 14.37 -79.80
N TRP A 865 -14.44 13.75 -79.34
CA TRP A 865 -13.74 12.68 -80.07
C TRP A 865 -13.28 11.56 -79.13
N ILE A 866 -12.94 10.42 -79.71
CA ILE A 866 -12.45 9.23 -79.01
C ILE A 866 -11.01 8.97 -79.46
N LEU A 867 -10.13 8.66 -78.51
CA LEU A 867 -8.78 8.13 -78.72
C LEU A 867 -8.70 6.75 -78.08
N GLY A 868 -7.88 5.85 -78.64
CA GLY A 868 -7.71 4.49 -78.11
C GLY A 868 -6.95 3.58 -79.06
N ASP A 869 -6.80 2.32 -78.63
CA ASP A 869 -6.21 1.23 -79.44
C ASP A 869 -7.19 0.62 -80.46
N GLU A 870 -8.50 0.69 -80.19
CA GLU A 870 -9.59 0.10 -81.00
C GLU A 870 -10.87 0.98 -80.99
N PRO A 871 -11.96 0.61 -81.69
CA PRO A 871 -13.27 1.30 -81.60
C PRO A 871 -13.98 1.12 -80.23
N ILE A 872 -15.02 1.89 -79.95
CA ILE A 872 -15.93 1.57 -78.81
C ILE A 872 -16.77 0.32 -79.16
N PRO A 873 -16.99 -0.64 -78.25
CA PRO A 873 -17.84 -1.82 -78.48
C PRO A 873 -19.30 -1.43 -78.78
N GLY A 874 -19.92 -2.09 -79.75
CA GLY A 874 -21.21 -1.68 -80.36
C GLY A 874 -22.44 -1.68 -79.43
N ASP A 875 -22.31 -2.20 -78.21
CA ASP A 875 -23.30 -2.26 -77.14
C ASP A 875 -23.10 -1.17 -76.06
N TRP A 876 -22.06 -0.34 -76.17
CA TRP A 876 -21.78 0.74 -75.21
C TRP A 876 -22.49 2.06 -75.56
N THR A 877 -23.32 2.57 -74.67
CA THR A 877 -23.86 3.94 -74.74
C THR A 877 -23.00 4.89 -73.91
N LEU A 878 -22.43 5.91 -74.56
CA LEU A 878 -21.62 6.95 -73.92
C LEU A 878 -22.20 8.34 -74.16
N GLU A 879 -22.25 9.15 -73.11
CA GLU A 879 -22.68 10.55 -73.14
C GLU A 879 -21.73 11.44 -72.32
N VAL A 880 -21.58 12.70 -72.73
CA VAL A 880 -20.89 13.75 -71.98
C VAL A 880 -21.93 14.73 -71.45
N LEU A 881 -21.83 15.09 -70.16
CA LEU A 881 -22.58 16.19 -69.56
C LEU A 881 -21.76 17.47 -69.77
N TRP A 882 -22.37 18.49 -70.38
CA TRP A 882 -21.74 19.78 -70.62
C TRP A 882 -22.75 20.91 -70.46
N ASN A 883 -22.43 21.89 -69.62
CA ASN A 883 -23.34 22.97 -69.19
C ASN A 883 -24.75 22.47 -68.82
N SER A 884 -24.80 21.41 -68.01
CA SER A 884 -26.02 20.72 -67.55
C SER A 884 -26.90 20.12 -68.66
N GLN A 885 -26.35 19.87 -69.85
CA GLN A 885 -27.01 19.11 -70.93
C GLN A 885 -26.22 17.86 -71.30
N TRP A 886 -26.91 16.73 -71.52
CA TRP A 886 -26.32 15.47 -71.94
C TRP A 886 -26.19 15.40 -73.46
N TYR A 887 -25.00 15.06 -73.97
CA TYR A 887 -24.69 14.90 -75.38
C TYR A 887 -24.16 13.48 -75.64
N THR A 888 -24.89 12.69 -76.44
CA THR A 888 -24.45 11.35 -76.86
C THR A 888 -23.19 11.46 -77.73
N VAL A 889 -22.18 10.66 -77.40
CA VAL A 889 -20.93 10.60 -78.17
C VAL A 889 -21.20 9.81 -79.45
N PRO A 890 -20.98 10.38 -80.66
CA PRO A 890 -21.23 9.67 -81.89
C PRO A 890 -20.22 8.55 -82.10
N TRP A 891 -20.71 7.39 -82.54
CA TRP A 891 -19.90 6.29 -83.07
C TRP A 891 -19.00 6.81 -84.22
N GLY A 892 -17.70 6.48 -84.15
CA GLY A 892 -16.69 6.87 -85.14
C GLY A 892 -16.56 5.88 -86.30
#